data_AF-A0A946SSW1-F1
#
_entry.id   AF-A0A946SSW1-F1
#
_cell.length_a   1.000
_cell.length_b   1.000
_cell.length_c   1.000
_cell.angle_alpha   90.00
_cell.angle_beta   90.00
_cell.angle_gamma   90.00
#
_symmetry.space_group_name_H-M   'P 1'
#
loop_
_entity.id
_entity.type
_entity.pdbx_description
1 polymer ?
#
loop_
_entity_poly.entity_id
_entity_poly.type
_entity_poly.pdbx_seq_one_letter_code
_entity_poly.pdbx_strand_id
1 'polypeptide(L)'
;MRPSRCRLVVCSLALFVAGFCAHATVRERTDPLIAARRMGTLTVRTRPGAHVRVTQLRHEFQFGTALNARALTDDAIAEAARETYLGIARTHFNAAVPENALKWRWTNPDGPDAEYAPADALVGWCVANGLALRGHAVYWGRPMNNPDWVVALSAPELRAALETRGRSLTARYRDRIPEWDLNNEMLRENMYADKLGDAITTEMYAWAQDGSPRAALYVNDFNILNSIEVDVEAGGYQFAMRADDLDRYIAQIRALLADGVPVAGIGVQAHMFAGVDIERVRVALDRLGGLGLPIKITEFDTPGILDEGERAEAVDAFYRTCFAHRAVTGIYMWGFWAGLHWSPHAALWTEDWHAKPAARAYEELVLEEWSTAWEGEADAEGFAETRAFYGAHLVEVAGQHRVVDLRARDGSTTVVIARYDYAETEDESEAAALSGVDALIGHILQDPAGKAVLEKHIGVEVIANPRFEMAKSVTLSQIAQFMPDILTEQTLAAIDAELKALGLGAPKPVARVYPKLYRDNAALQATADDPTLDQVARVAGVHIGADVYKSREAIDWVAREFTSITCGPAVKWPMIQKDGKLGEYDFALGDRIVDAALDEGLRVRGHTLVWDTNPLGFYADELPSLVEAAADKPSAVRGAMRDHIHAVMSHYAGRIHTWDVVNEPMIGGARGSSDNLFYRHLGEDYIADALRLAHEADPDAELHINEAFGNYHGEKAEGFLALLRDLRAQDAPLHGVGIQSHHINATKDPADLKQFMEKVAALGLRIELTELDVPIHHFADAHDPYAAQGEFYRRWCEAALSVPACRGITVWGLDDSATWYDVLPPRMSTKPNAPLLFDEDRQRKPAYYGVLEALTAAAQR
;
A
#
# COMPACT_ATOMS: atom_id res chain seq x y z
N MET A 1 -42.80 51.85 55.34
CA MET A 1 -43.50 50.57 55.56
C MET A 1 -43.84 49.97 54.19
N ARG A 2 -43.52 48.69 53.97
CA ARG A 2 -43.84 47.87 52.77
C ARG A 2 -45.37 47.62 52.67
N PRO A 3 -45.97 47.19 51.52
CA PRO A 3 -45.46 46.11 50.64
C PRO A 3 -45.67 46.16 49.09
N SER A 4 -44.67 45.57 48.43
CA SER A 4 -44.63 44.60 47.30
C SER A 4 -45.92 43.99 46.69
N ARG A 5 -46.05 43.92 45.35
CA ARG A 5 -45.64 42.83 44.40
C ARG A 5 -46.40 42.89 43.04
N CYS A 6 -45.76 42.37 41.99
CA CYS A 6 -46.25 41.98 40.64
C CYS A 6 -46.29 43.02 39.50
N ARG A 7 -45.29 42.95 38.60
CA ARG A 7 -45.41 42.60 37.17
C ARG A 7 -44.12 42.94 36.42
N LEU A 8 -43.25 41.94 36.18
CA LEU A 8 -42.24 41.97 35.11
C LEU A 8 -41.65 40.56 34.90
N VAL A 9 -42.41 39.66 34.28
CA VAL A 9 -41.92 38.38 33.73
C VAL A 9 -42.83 37.99 32.55
N VAL A 10 -42.58 38.52 31.34
CA VAL A 10 -43.15 37.94 30.10
C VAL A 10 -42.19 38.07 28.89
N CYS A 11 -41.31 39.07 28.78
CA CYS A 11 -40.51 39.25 27.55
C CYS A 11 -39.20 38.43 27.45
N SER A 12 -38.65 37.88 28.54
CA SER A 12 -37.38 37.11 28.48
C SER A 12 -37.58 35.62 28.20
N LEU A 13 -38.77 35.07 28.44
CA LEU A 13 -39.06 33.65 28.18
C LEU A 13 -39.32 33.38 26.69
N ALA A 14 -39.90 34.33 25.96
CA ALA A 14 -40.25 34.16 24.55
C ALA A 14 -39.02 34.11 23.61
N LEU A 15 -37.94 34.84 23.92
CA LEU A 15 -36.68 34.79 23.17
C LEU A 15 -35.88 33.52 23.46
N PHE A 16 -35.85 33.07 24.72
CA PHE A 16 -35.22 31.79 25.09
C PHE A 16 -35.95 30.57 24.49
N VAL A 17 -37.29 30.59 24.45
CA VAL A 17 -38.07 29.52 23.79
C VAL A 17 -37.90 29.56 22.27
N ALA A 18 -37.79 30.73 21.64
CA ALA A 18 -37.63 30.83 20.19
C ALA A 18 -36.25 30.31 19.69
N GLY A 19 -35.16 30.63 20.39
CA GLY A 19 -33.82 30.10 20.06
C GLY A 19 -33.72 28.58 20.27
N PHE A 20 -34.28 28.07 21.38
CA PHE A 20 -34.32 26.64 21.66
C PHE A 20 -35.19 25.86 20.64
N CYS A 21 -36.31 26.45 20.19
CA CYS A 21 -37.15 25.87 19.14
C CYS A 21 -36.46 25.85 17.77
N ALA A 22 -35.73 26.90 17.38
CA ALA A 22 -35.00 26.92 16.11
C ALA A 22 -33.88 25.87 16.07
N HIS A 23 -33.14 25.72 17.17
CA HIS A 23 -32.06 24.73 17.28
C HIS A 23 -32.58 23.29 17.27
N ALA A 24 -33.67 23.02 18.00
CA ALA A 24 -34.36 21.73 17.94
C ALA A 24 -34.84 21.40 16.52
N THR A 25 -35.33 22.37 15.75
CA THR A 25 -35.79 22.13 14.36
C THR A 25 -34.66 21.84 13.38
N VAL A 26 -33.45 22.40 13.56
CA VAL A 26 -32.30 22.05 12.71
C VAL A 26 -31.90 20.60 12.95
N ARG A 27 -31.74 20.22 14.22
CA ARG A 27 -31.37 18.87 14.62
C ARG A 27 -32.37 17.81 14.15
N GLU A 28 -33.66 18.03 14.38
CA GLU A 28 -34.75 17.15 13.92
C GLU A 28 -34.72 16.90 12.41
N ARG A 29 -34.23 17.88 11.63
CA ARG A 29 -34.07 17.76 10.18
C ARG A 29 -32.77 17.12 9.74
N THR A 30 -31.65 17.40 10.42
CA THR A 30 -30.31 16.97 9.98
C THR A 30 -29.96 15.57 10.44
N ASP A 31 -30.35 15.16 11.64
CA ASP A 31 -29.90 13.89 12.24
C ASP A 31 -30.33 12.67 11.40
N PRO A 32 -31.58 12.57 10.90
CA PRO A 32 -31.95 11.47 10.00
C PRO A 32 -31.14 11.45 8.69
N LEU A 33 -30.79 12.63 8.17
CA LEU A 33 -30.00 12.75 6.95
C LEU A 33 -28.54 12.35 7.19
N ILE A 34 -27.97 12.74 8.33
CA ILE A 34 -26.62 12.34 8.76
C ILE A 34 -26.56 10.82 8.88
N ALA A 35 -27.50 10.21 9.63
CA ALA A 35 -27.56 8.76 9.79
C ALA A 35 -27.69 8.01 8.45
N ALA A 36 -28.43 8.57 7.49
CA ALA A 36 -28.62 7.98 6.18
C ALA A 36 -27.42 8.17 5.22
N ARG A 37 -26.66 9.27 5.36
CA ARG A 37 -25.64 9.68 4.37
C ARG A 37 -24.20 9.52 4.85
N ARG A 38 -23.99 9.45 6.16
CA ARG A 38 -22.66 9.44 6.80
C ARG A 38 -22.35 8.17 7.55
N MET A 39 -23.31 7.26 7.64
CA MET A 39 -23.13 5.97 8.28
C MET A 39 -23.38 4.84 7.30
N GLY A 40 -22.62 3.76 7.47
CA GLY A 40 -22.80 2.48 6.81
C GLY A 40 -23.11 1.38 7.80
N THR A 41 -23.18 0.15 7.30
CA THR A 41 -23.37 -1.04 8.13
C THR A 41 -22.02 -1.75 8.31
N LEU A 42 -21.59 -1.94 9.55
CA LEU A 42 -20.41 -2.73 9.89
C LEU A 42 -20.87 -4.03 10.53
N THR A 43 -20.61 -5.14 9.86
CA THR A 43 -20.98 -6.47 10.31
C THR A 43 -19.73 -7.21 10.78
N VAL A 44 -19.70 -7.62 12.05
CA VAL A 44 -18.63 -8.44 12.62
C VAL A 44 -19.11 -9.88 12.67
N ARG A 45 -18.43 -10.77 11.95
CA ARG A 45 -18.69 -12.21 12.01
C ARG A 45 -17.70 -12.87 12.97
N THR A 46 -18.19 -13.45 14.05
CA THR A 46 -17.40 -14.09 15.12
C THR A 46 -18.13 -15.29 15.72
N ARG A 47 -17.62 -15.89 16.81
CA ARG A 47 -18.32 -16.96 17.52
C ARG A 47 -19.65 -16.43 18.10
N PRO A 48 -20.72 -17.24 18.09
CA PRO A 48 -21.96 -16.88 18.76
C PRO A 48 -21.73 -16.47 20.23
N GLY A 49 -22.37 -15.37 20.65
CA GLY A 49 -22.25 -14.82 22.00
C GLY A 49 -20.89 -14.19 22.33
N ALA A 50 -20.00 -13.95 21.36
CA ALA A 50 -18.80 -13.16 21.63
C ALA A 50 -19.12 -11.67 21.80
N HIS A 51 -18.50 -11.06 22.81
CA HIS A 51 -18.51 -9.62 22.98
C HIS A 51 -17.64 -8.94 21.91
N VAL A 52 -18.22 -7.97 21.22
CA VAL A 52 -17.64 -7.19 20.13
C VAL A 52 -17.63 -5.72 20.52
N ARG A 53 -16.50 -5.06 20.37
CA ARG A 53 -16.37 -3.60 20.46
C ARG A 53 -15.93 -3.04 19.12
N VAL A 54 -16.53 -1.93 18.71
CA VAL A 54 -16.18 -1.18 17.50
C VAL A 54 -15.91 0.27 17.90
N THR A 55 -14.69 0.73 17.66
CA THR A 55 -14.23 2.09 17.97
C THR A 55 -13.73 2.77 16.70
N GLN A 56 -14.27 3.94 16.37
CA GLN A 56 -13.79 4.70 15.22
C GLN A 56 -12.39 5.26 15.48
N LEU A 57 -11.48 5.04 14.54
CA LEU A 57 -10.12 5.57 14.58
C LEU A 57 -9.98 6.85 13.75
N ARG A 58 -10.69 6.91 12.62
CA ARG A 58 -10.63 8.06 11.71
C ARG A 58 -11.91 8.16 10.91
N HIS A 59 -12.37 9.39 10.69
CA HIS A 59 -13.48 9.69 9.78
C HIS A 59 -13.07 9.67 8.30
N GLU A 60 -13.94 9.21 7.42
CA GLU A 60 -13.81 9.47 5.97
C GLU A 60 -14.14 10.92 5.63
N PHE A 61 -15.10 11.52 6.34
CA PHE A 61 -15.42 12.93 6.18
C PHE A 61 -14.30 13.80 6.74
N GLN A 62 -13.87 14.82 6.00
CA GLN A 62 -12.76 15.65 6.42
C GLN A 62 -13.24 16.78 7.34
N PHE A 63 -12.91 16.66 8.63
CA PHE A 63 -13.01 17.73 9.61
C PHE A 63 -11.61 18.32 9.78
N GLY A 64 -11.36 19.41 9.06
CA GLY A 64 -10.04 20.00 8.94
C GLY A 64 -9.92 21.39 9.53
N THR A 65 -8.68 21.88 9.55
CA THR A 65 -8.37 23.26 9.93
C THR A 65 -7.24 23.84 9.10
N ALA A 66 -7.24 25.15 8.94
CA ALA A 66 -6.06 25.90 8.52
C ALA A 66 -4.99 25.85 9.60
N LEU A 67 -3.78 25.47 9.20
CA LEU A 67 -2.61 25.43 10.06
C LEU A 67 -1.59 26.49 9.63
N ASN A 68 -1.12 27.26 10.60
CA ASN A 68 -0.15 28.31 10.36
C ASN A 68 1.27 27.73 10.51
N ALA A 69 2.08 27.81 9.44
CA ALA A 69 3.44 27.26 9.42
C ALA A 69 4.36 27.88 10.49
N ARG A 70 4.06 29.09 10.98
CA ARG A 70 4.81 29.73 12.06
C ARG A 70 4.84 28.87 13.33
N ALA A 71 3.80 28.07 13.60
CA ALA A 71 3.81 27.14 14.72
C ALA A 71 5.02 26.18 14.68
N LEU A 72 5.59 25.91 13.50
CA LEU A 72 6.77 25.05 13.32
C LEU A 72 8.06 25.84 13.07
N THR A 73 7.98 27.05 12.51
CA THR A 73 9.17 27.77 12.02
C THR A 73 9.50 29.05 12.77
N ASP A 74 8.60 29.58 13.60
CA ASP A 74 8.81 30.83 14.31
C ASP A 74 9.28 30.54 15.75
N ASP A 75 10.55 30.84 16.01
CA ASP A 75 11.17 30.65 17.33
C ASP A 75 10.60 31.61 18.40
N ALA A 76 9.85 32.64 18.00
CA ALA A 76 9.15 33.51 18.96
C ALA A 76 7.93 32.83 19.60
N ILE A 77 7.44 31.73 19.02
CA ILE A 77 6.35 30.94 19.60
C ILE A 77 6.94 30.00 20.64
N ALA A 78 6.53 30.18 21.90
CA ALA A 78 6.99 29.36 23.01
C ALA A 78 6.75 27.86 22.75
N GLU A 79 7.73 27.01 23.08
CA GLU A 79 7.68 25.56 22.84
C GLU A 79 6.39 24.92 23.39
N ALA A 80 5.98 25.28 24.60
CA ALA A 80 4.74 24.77 25.21
C ALA A 80 3.47 25.15 24.41
N ALA A 81 3.43 26.35 23.82
CA ALA A 81 2.34 26.76 22.95
C ALA A 81 2.36 26.01 21.62
N ARG A 82 3.56 25.76 21.07
CA ARG A 82 3.76 24.94 19.87
C ARG A 82 3.28 23.50 20.09
N GLU A 83 3.70 22.85 21.18
CA GLU A 83 3.26 21.50 21.55
C GLU A 83 1.74 21.43 21.70
N THR A 84 1.12 22.42 22.34
CA THR A 84 -0.33 22.49 22.52
C THR A 84 -1.06 22.67 21.19
N TYR A 85 -0.59 23.59 20.33
CA TYR A 85 -1.15 23.84 19.01
C TYR A 85 -1.13 22.57 18.14
N LEU A 86 0.03 21.92 18.04
CA LEU A 86 0.21 20.71 17.24
C LEU A 86 -0.53 19.50 17.85
N GLY A 87 -0.62 19.44 19.19
CA GLY A 87 -1.40 18.46 19.91
C GLY A 87 -2.89 18.52 19.56
N ILE A 88 -3.50 19.71 19.69
CA ILE A 88 -4.91 19.95 19.32
C ILE A 88 -5.11 19.68 17.83
N ALA A 89 -4.21 20.16 16.97
CA ALA A 89 -4.28 19.90 15.53
C ALA A 89 -4.39 18.40 15.20
N ARG A 90 -3.64 17.56 15.92
CA ARG A 90 -3.62 16.09 15.74
C ARG A 90 -4.83 15.39 16.34
N THR A 91 -5.36 15.86 17.46
CA THR A 91 -6.43 15.16 18.19
C THR A 91 -7.83 15.60 17.78
N HIS A 92 -7.98 16.82 17.24
CA HIS A 92 -9.28 17.42 16.97
C HIS A 92 -9.63 17.46 15.49
N PHE A 93 -8.68 17.20 14.60
CA PHE A 93 -8.85 17.28 13.14
C PHE A 93 -8.25 16.06 12.45
N ASN A 94 -8.83 15.64 11.32
CA ASN A 94 -8.29 14.58 10.46
C ASN A 94 -7.80 15.11 9.10
N ALA A 95 -7.88 16.42 8.89
CA ALA A 95 -7.44 17.09 7.69
C ALA A 95 -6.82 18.47 8.01
N ALA A 96 -5.99 18.97 7.11
CA ALA A 96 -5.34 20.26 7.26
C ALA A 96 -5.20 20.99 5.93
N VAL A 97 -5.18 22.32 6.00
CA VAL A 97 -4.81 23.19 4.90
C VAL A 97 -3.64 24.09 5.36
N PRO A 98 -2.52 24.18 4.61
CA PRO A 98 -1.38 25.05 4.95
C PRO A 98 -1.65 26.56 4.83
N GLU A 99 -2.68 27.06 5.53
CA GLU A 99 -3.17 28.45 5.61
C GLU A 99 -2.63 29.36 4.49
N ASN A 100 -1.60 30.16 4.77
CA ASN A 100 -0.96 31.04 3.80
C ASN A 100 0.36 30.50 3.25
N ALA A 101 0.90 29.43 3.82
CA ALA A 101 2.26 28.95 3.57
C ALA A 101 2.50 28.54 2.11
N LEU A 102 1.45 28.08 1.42
CA LEU A 102 1.54 27.71 0.01
C LEU A 102 1.22 28.86 -0.95
N LYS A 103 0.76 30.02 -0.47
CA LYS A 103 0.32 31.12 -1.35
C LYS A 103 1.51 31.84 -1.98
N TRP A 104 1.29 32.46 -3.14
CA TRP A 104 2.39 32.99 -3.97
C TRP A 104 3.21 34.06 -3.25
N ARG A 105 2.56 34.95 -2.49
CA ARG A 105 3.21 35.98 -1.68
C ARG A 105 4.16 35.42 -0.60
N TRP A 106 3.93 34.21 -0.10
CA TRP A 106 4.79 33.58 0.91
C TRP A 106 5.87 32.69 0.31
N THR A 107 5.59 32.09 -0.84
CA THR A 107 6.54 31.20 -1.52
C THR A 107 7.49 31.94 -2.44
N ASN A 108 7.20 33.17 -2.85
CA ASN A 108 8.03 33.97 -3.77
C ASN A 108 7.97 35.48 -3.43
N PRO A 109 8.31 35.89 -2.20
CA PRO A 109 8.11 37.27 -1.75
C PRO A 109 8.91 38.29 -2.59
N ASP A 110 10.19 38.00 -2.85
CA ASP A 110 11.15 38.98 -3.40
C ASP A 110 11.51 38.75 -4.87
N GLY A 111 11.01 37.69 -5.50
CA GLY A 111 11.33 37.36 -6.89
C GLY A 111 10.86 35.97 -7.32
N PRO A 112 11.28 35.48 -8.50
CA PRO A 112 10.88 34.17 -9.01
C PRO A 112 11.48 32.99 -8.24
N ASP A 113 12.53 33.23 -7.44
CA ASP A 113 13.13 32.21 -6.57
C ASP A 113 12.15 31.84 -5.45
N ALA A 114 12.01 30.54 -5.21
CA ALA A 114 10.97 30.01 -4.33
C ALA A 114 11.49 29.63 -2.94
N GLU A 115 10.74 30.01 -1.92
CA GLU A 115 10.98 29.74 -0.50
C GLU A 115 9.90 28.80 0.05
N TYR A 116 10.15 27.49 -0.02
CA TYR A 116 9.18 26.48 0.41
C TYR A 116 9.40 25.94 1.83
N ALA A 117 10.47 26.35 2.53
CA ALA A 117 10.85 25.72 3.80
C ALA A 117 9.71 25.71 4.86
N PRO A 118 8.95 26.80 5.09
CA PRO A 118 7.82 26.75 6.02
C PRO A 118 6.69 25.85 5.55
N ALA A 119 6.38 25.87 4.25
CA ALA A 119 5.35 25.02 3.67
C ALA A 119 5.74 23.53 3.74
N ASP A 120 7.00 23.19 3.45
CA ASP A 120 7.52 21.83 3.51
C ASP A 120 7.52 21.28 4.93
N ALA A 121 7.90 22.09 5.91
CA ALA A 121 7.85 21.71 7.32
C ALA A 121 6.42 21.36 7.76
N LEU A 122 5.46 22.21 7.40
CA LEU A 122 4.06 22.00 7.77
C LEU A 122 3.44 20.81 7.03
N VAL A 123 3.65 20.70 5.72
CA VAL A 123 3.18 19.55 4.91
C VAL A 123 3.79 18.25 5.44
N GLY A 124 5.11 18.23 5.70
CA GLY A 124 5.79 17.07 6.25
C GLY A 124 5.25 16.65 7.62
N TRP A 125 4.99 17.63 8.50
CA TRP A 125 4.38 17.36 9.80
C TRP A 125 2.96 16.79 9.66
N CYS A 126 2.13 17.32 8.76
CA CYS A 126 0.78 16.82 8.53
C CYS A 126 0.77 15.38 8.02
N VAL A 127 1.64 15.05 7.04
CA VAL A 127 1.81 13.69 6.52
C VAL A 127 2.24 12.72 7.62
N ALA A 128 3.24 13.11 8.43
CA ALA A 128 3.73 12.28 9.54
C ALA A 128 2.69 12.02 10.64
N ASN A 129 1.65 12.86 10.73
CA ASN A 129 0.57 12.73 11.72
C ASN A 129 -0.76 12.28 11.10
N GLY A 130 -0.76 11.82 9.84
CA GLY A 130 -1.94 11.24 9.19
C GLY A 130 -3.07 12.23 8.89
N LEU A 131 -2.76 13.52 8.75
CA LEU A 131 -3.73 14.55 8.38
C LEU A 131 -3.87 14.64 6.86
N ALA A 132 -5.10 14.50 6.35
CA ALA A 132 -5.36 14.66 4.93
C ALA A 132 -5.13 16.11 4.50
N LEU A 133 -4.33 16.35 3.45
CA LEU A 133 -3.92 17.69 3.07
C LEU A 133 -4.75 18.26 1.91
N ARG A 134 -5.13 19.53 2.05
CA ARG A 134 -5.64 20.37 0.96
C ARG A 134 -4.66 21.50 0.68
N GLY A 135 -4.33 21.73 -0.58
CA GLY A 135 -3.48 22.83 -1.01
C GLY A 135 -4.29 24.10 -1.18
N HIS A 136 -3.83 25.21 -0.61
CA HIS A 136 -4.52 26.50 -0.66
C HIS A 136 -3.51 27.65 -0.72
N ALA A 137 -3.46 28.45 -1.78
CA ALA A 137 -4.08 28.24 -3.10
C ALA A 137 -3.02 28.44 -4.18
N VAL A 138 -3.24 27.86 -5.36
CA VAL A 138 -2.28 27.96 -6.48
C VAL A 138 -2.20 29.41 -6.97
N TYR A 139 -3.36 30.03 -7.21
CA TYR A 139 -3.52 31.39 -7.71
C TYR A 139 -4.54 32.19 -6.89
N TRP A 140 -4.24 33.45 -6.59
CA TRP A 140 -5.17 34.37 -5.93
C TRP A 140 -5.40 35.59 -6.83
N GLY A 141 -6.65 35.89 -7.20
CA GLY A 141 -6.97 36.90 -8.22
C GLY A 141 -6.74 38.36 -7.82
N ARG A 142 -6.60 38.65 -6.52
CA ARG A 142 -6.48 40.01 -5.99
C ARG A 142 -5.04 40.52 -6.08
N PRO A 143 -4.79 41.72 -6.64
CA PRO A 143 -3.44 42.28 -6.73
C PRO A 143 -2.69 42.34 -5.39
N MET A 144 -3.37 42.75 -4.31
CA MET A 144 -2.77 42.89 -2.98
C MET A 144 -2.27 41.55 -2.39
N ASN A 145 -2.78 40.42 -2.86
CA ASN A 145 -2.44 39.10 -2.35
C ASN A 145 -1.30 38.43 -3.14
N ASN A 146 -0.75 39.11 -4.14
CA ASN A 146 0.37 38.65 -4.94
C ASN A 146 1.66 39.43 -4.60
N PRO A 147 2.85 38.89 -4.86
CA PRO A 147 4.09 39.65 -4.77
C PRO A 147 4.07 40.88 -5.68
N ASP A 148 4.68 41.99 -5.24
CA ASP A 148 4.69 43.24 -6.00
C ASP A 148 5.31 43.07 -7.41
N TRP A 149 6.32 42.19 -7.52
CA TRP A 149 6.96 41.88 -8.79
C TRP A 149 6.01 41.19 -9.78
N VAL A 150 5.11 40.32 -9.31
CA VAL A 150 4.08 39.64 -10.15
C VAL A 150 3.07 40.66 -10.67
N VAL A 151 2.66 41.59 -9.80
CA VAL A 151 1.69 42.65 -10.17
C VAL A 151 2.27 43.58 -11.24
N ALA A 152 3.59 43.82 -11.21
CA ALA A 152 4.28 44.68 -12.17
C ALA A 152 4.53 44.05 -13.56
N LEU A 153 4.37 42.72 -13.70
CA LEU A 153 4.67 42.02 -14.97
C LEU A 153 3.79 42.50 -16.14
N SER A 154 4.40 42.56 -17.32
CA SER A 154 3.66 42.69 -18.58
C SER A 154 2.83 41.43 -18.88
N ALA A 155 1.90 41.50 -19.82
CA ALA A 155 1.02 40.37 -20.12
C ALA A 155 1.80 39.08 -20.50
N PRO A 156 2.79 39.11 -21.42
CA PRO A 156 3.56 37.91 -21.76
C PRO A 156 4.35 37.34 -20.57
N GLU A 157 4.96 38.20 -19.75
CA GLU A 157 5.73 37.79 -18.58
C GLU A 157 4.81 37.19 -17.49
N LEU A 158 3.65 37.80 -17.26
CA LEU A 158 2.66 37.30 -16.30
C LEU A 158 2.17 35.91 -16.69
N ARG A 159 1.87 35.69 -17.97
CA ARG A 159 1.46 34.37 -18.46
C ARG A 159 2.52 33.31 -18.21
N ALA A 160 3.79 33.62 -18.51
CA ALA A 160 4.90 32.70 -18.25
C ALA A 160 5.12 32.43 -16.76
N ALA A 161 4.93 33.44 -15.90
CA ALA A 161 5.01 33.29 -14.46
C ALA A 161 3.87 32.40 -13.92
N LEU A 162 2.65 32.57 -14.43
CA LEU A 162 1.49 31.76 -14.06
C LEU A 162 1.65 30.30 -14.46
N GLU A 163 2.17 30.03 -15.65
CA GLU A 163 2.50 28.69 -16.10
C GLU A 163 3.53 28.03 -15.18
N THR A 164 4.64 28.73 -14.94
CA THR A 164 5.71 28.25 -14.07
C THR A 164 5.17 27.93 -12.67
N ARG A 165 4.35 28.82 -12.12
CA ARG A 165 3.72 28.66 -10.80
C ARG A 165 2.85 27.42 -10.72
N GLY A 166 1.94 27.25 -11.70
CA GLY A 166 1.01 26.12 -11.74
C GLY A 166 1.75 24.79 -11.78
N ARG A 167 2.71 24.66 -12.71
CA ARG A 167 3.49 23.43 -12.88
C ARG A 167 4.37 23.13 -11.67
N SER A 168 5.12 24.11 -11.19
CA SER A 168 6.14 23.88 -10.15
C SER A 168 5.54 23.59 -8.78
N LEU A 169 4.49 24.33 -8.38
CA LEU A 169 3.88 24.16 -7.07
C LEU A 169 3.20 22.79 -6.96
N THR A 170 2.35 22.42 -7.92
CA THR A 170 1.64 21.15 -7.86
C THR A 170 2.58 19.96 -8.06
N ALA A 171 3.65 20.09 -8.86
CA ALA A 171 4.67 19.06 -8.99
C ALA A 171 5.43 18.80 -7.68
N ARG A 172 5.81 19.86 -6.93
CA ARG A 172 6.54 19.74 -5.66
C ARG A 172 5.80 18.89 -4.60
N TYR A 173 4.48 18.96 -4.63
CA TYR A 173 3.61 18.34 -3.63
C TYR A 173 2.72 17.23 -4.21
N ARG A 174 3.03 16.75 -5.42
CA ARG A 174 2.23 15.79 -6.20
C ARG A 174 1.73 14.60 -5.38
N ASP A 175 2.60 14.02 -4.56
CA ASP A 175 2.30 12.79 -3.80
C ASP A 175 1.89 13.06 -2.36
N ARG A 176 1.83 14.33 -1.94
CA ARG A 176 1.51 14.75 -0.56
C ARG A 176 0.23 15.56 -0.43
N ILE A 177 -0.20 16.25 -1.50
CA ILE A 177 -1.40 17.08 -1.53
C ILE A 177 -2.28 16.64 -2.71
N PRO A 178 -3.32 15.82 -2.46
CA PRO A 178 -4.18 15.26 -3.50
C PRO A 178 -5.21 16.24 -4.05
N GLU A 179 -5.57 17.30 -3.31
CA GLU A 179 -6.58 18.28 -3.73
C GLU A 179 -6.12 19.73 -3.51
N TRP A 180 -6.53 20.62 -4.42
CA TRP A 180 -6.09 22.00 -4.44
C TRP A 180 -7.26 22.95 -4.67
N ASP A 181 -7.31 24.02 -3.89
CA ASP A 181 -7.91 25.28 -4.34
C ASP A 181 -7.00 25.84 -5.45
N LEU A 182 -7.47 25.71 -6.69
CA LEU A 182 -6.73 26.24 -7.83
C LEU A 182 -6.74 27.77 -7.78
N ASN A 183 -7.94 28.35 -7.72
CA ASN A 183 -8.16 29.78 -7.65
C ASN A 183 -8.74 30.18 -6.30
N ASN A 184 -8.36 31.37 -5.84
CA ASN A 184 -8.94 32.02 -4.67
C ASN A 184 -9.54 33.38 -5.06
N GLU A 185 -10.83 33.59 -4.76
CA GLU A 185 -11.55 34.88 -4.84
C GLU A 185 -11.58 35.53 -6.24
N MET A 186 -11.49 34.72 -7.29
CA MET A 186 -11.44 35.21 -8.69
C MET A 186 -12.79 35.61 -9.27
N LEU A 187 -13.91 35.38 -8.57
CA LEU A 187 -15.22 35.86 -8.98
C LEU A 187 -15.35 37.39 -8.86
N ARG A 188 -14.59 37.99 -7.94
CA ARG A 188 -14.58 39.43 -7.69
C ARG A 188 -13.54 40.19 -8.46
N GLU A 189 -12.30 39.79 -8.25
CA GLU A 189 -11.12 40.47 -8.74
C GLU A 189 -10.25 39.40 -9.38
N ASN A 190 -10.01 39.55 -10.67
CA ASN A 190 -9.20 38.62 -11.42
C ASN A 190 -8.19 39.40 -12.25
N MET A 191 -7.12 39.87 -11.59
CA MET A 191 -6.06 40.63 -12.24
C MET A 191 -5.42 39.88 -13.42
N TYR A 192 -5.53 38.55 -13.42
CA TYR A 192 -5.02 37.70 -14.49
C TYR A 192 -5.91 37.81 -15.72
N ALA A 193 -7.22 37.65 -15.58
CA ALA A 193 -8.17 37.81 -16.68
C ALA A 193 -8.18 39.26 -17.20
N ASP A 194 -8.08 40.26 -16.33
CA ASP A 194 -8.00 41.68 -16.73
C ASP A 194 -6.80 41.97 -17.66
N LYS A 195 -5.68 41.26 -17.48
CA LYS A 195 -4.46 41.42 -18.29
C LYS A 195 -4.36 40.45 -19.47
N LEU A 196 -4.92 39.24 -19.35
CA LEU A 196 -4.67 38.11 -20.27
C LEU A 196 -5.93 37.61 -20.99
N GLY A 197 -7.10 38.11 -20.60
CA GLY A 197 -8.41 37.65 -21.07
C GLY A 197 -8.95 36.47 -20.25
N ASP A 198 -10.26 36.26 -20.33
CA ASP A 198 -11.01 35.28 -19.52
C ASP A 198 -10.55 33.83 -19.69
N ALA A 199 -9.99 33.49 -20.85
CA ALA A 199 -9.49 32.14 -21.15
C ALA A 199 -8.32 31.71 -20.25
N ILE A 200 -7.66 32.64 -19.53
CA ILE A 200 -6.50 32.35 -18.70
C ILE A 200 -6.80 31.33 -17.60
N THR A 201 -8.02 31.31 -17.04
CA THR A 201 -8.39 30.35 -15.99
C THR A 201 -8.34 28.92 -16.51
N THR A 202 -8.76 28.66 -17.74
CA THR A 202 -8.67 27.33 -18.38
C THR A 202 -7.22 26.87 -18.50
N GLU A 203 -6.30 27.77 -18.81
CA GLU A 203 -4.88 27.45 -18.91
C GLU A 203 -4.24 27.20 -17.54
N MET A 204 -4.64 27.97 -16.52
CA MET A 204 -4.22 27.74 -15.14
C MET A 204 -4.57 26.32 -14.67
N TYR A 205 -5.76 25.82 -15.01
CA TYR A 205 -6.15 24.43 -14.77
C TYR A 205 -5.19 23.46 -15.46
N ALA A 206 -4.92 23.66 -16.75
CA ALA A 206 -4.01 22.81 -17.52
C ALA A 206 -2.58 22.80 -16.92
N TRP A 207 -2.03 23.94 -16.56
CA TRP A 207 -0.68 24.04 -16.00
C TRP A 207 -0.57 23.38 -14.61
N ALA A 208 -1.59 23.56 -13.76
CA ALA A 208 -1.64 22.88 -12.48
C ALA A 208 -1.76 21.36 -12.64
N GLN A 209 -2.58 20.88 -13.59
CA GLN A 209 -2.73 19.47 -13.91
C GLN A 209 -1.43 18.87 -14.49
N ASP A 210 -0.70 19.61 -15.33
CA ASP A 210 0.59 19.17 -15.86
C ASP A 210 1.61 18.92 -14.73
N GLY A 211 1.62 19.78 -13.71
CA GLY A 211 2.47 19.59 -12.54
C GLY A 211 2.05 18.40 -11.68
N SER A 212 0.75 18.14 -11.53
CA SER A 212 0.21 16.97 -10.82
C SER A 212 -1.01 16.38 -11.54
N PRO A 213 -0.83 15.37 -12.42
CA PRO A 213 -1.94 14.82 -13.23
C PRO A 213 -3.05 14.15 -12.43
N ARG A 214 -2.82 13.83 -11.16
CA ARG A 214 -3.79 13.22 -10.24
C ARG A 214 -4.43 14.22 -9.27
N ALA A 215 -4.00 15.48 -9.28
CA ALA A 215 -4.56 16.48 -8.37
C ALA A 215 -6.02 16.78 -8.71
N ALA A 216 -6.88 16.78 -7.69
CA ALA A 216 -8.23 17.27 -7.81
C ALA A 216 -8.22 18.81 -7.67
N LEU A 217 -8.55 19.52 -8.75
CA LEU A 217 -8.53 20.98 -8.81
C LEU A 217 -9.93 21.57 -8.56
N TYR A 218 -10.04 22.41 -7.54
CA TYR A 218 -11.28 23.04 -7.11
C TYR A 218 -11.28 24.53 -7.44
N VAL A 219 -12.46 25.05 -7.78
CA VAL A 219 -12.72 26.50 -7.67
C VAL A 219 -12.88 26.87 -6.19
N ASN A 220 -12.52 28.09 -5.77
CA ASN A 220 -12.75 28.55 -4.40
C ASN A 220 -13.10 30.05 -4.35
N ASP A 221 -14.19 30.39 -3.66
CA ASP A 221 -14.65 31.78 -3.49
C ASP A 221 -15.50 31.98 -2.23
N PHE A 222 -15.70 33.23 -1.82
CA PHE A 222 -16.37 33.61 -0.58
C PHE A 222 -17.74 34.28 -0.78
N ASN A 223 -18.46 34.51 0.31
CA ASN A 223 -19.82 35.05 0.34
C ASN A 223 -20.85 34.20 -0.46
N ILE A 224 -20.50 32.97 -0.85
CA ILE A 224 -21.37 32.10 -1.64
C ILE A 224 -22.57 31.61 -0.79
N LEU A 225 -22.34 31.22 0.46
CA LEU A 225 -23.40 30.66 1.33
C LEU A 225 -24.36 31.70 1.88
N ASN A 226 -23.90 32.93 2.07
CA ASN A 226 -24.73 34.04 2.56
C ASN A 226 -25.39 34.81 1.41
N SER A 227 -24.62 35.10 0.35
CA SER A 227 -25.02 35.92 -0.81
C SER A 227 -25.80 37.16 -0.38
N ILE A 228 -25.15 37.99 0.43
CA ILE A 228 -25.72 39.24 0.94
C ILE A 228 -24.94 40.45 0.45
N GLU A 229 -25.62 41.57 0.34
CA GLU A 229 -24.99 42.85 0.00
C GLU A 229 -24.64 43.62 1.28
N VAL A 230 -23.35 43.68 1.62
CA VAL A 230 -22.82 44.34 2.81
C VAL A 230 -21.38 44.81 2.55
N ASP A 231 -21.09 46.06 2.90
CA ASP A 231 -19.71 46.55 3.02
C ASP A 231 -19.11 46.06 4.34
N VAL A 232 -18.04 45.28 4.26
CA VAL A 232 -17.38 44.68 5.43
C VAL A 232 -16.06 45.40 5.70
N GLU A 233 -15.85 45.78 6.96
CA GLU A 233 -14.54 46.16 7.50
C GLU A 233 -14.23 45.24 8.69
N ALA A 234 -13.34 44.27 8.49
CA ALA A 234 -12.98 43.29 9.51
C ALA A 234 -11.53 42.81 9.34
N GLY A 235 -10.80 42.66 10.44
CA GLY A 235 -9.41 42.18 10.42
C GLY A 235 -8.45 43.02 9.54
N GLY A 236 -8.76 44.30 9.32
CA GLY A 236 -7.98 45.19 8.44
C GLY A 236 -8.32 45.09 6.95
N TYR A 237 -9.33 44.31 6.56
CA TYR A 237 -9.79 44.18 5.17
C TYR A 237 -11.08 44.95 4.93
N GLN A 238 -11.16 45.64 3.78
CA GLN A 238 -12.37 46.30 3.28
C GLN A 238 -12.80 45.67 1.94
N PHE A 239 -14.03 45.18 1.85
CA PHE A 239 -14.63 44.62 0.62
C PHE A 239 -16.16 44.61 0.68
N ALA A 240 -16.80 44.59 -0.50
CA ALA A 240 -18.26 44.78 -0.63
C ALA A 240 -19.00 43.51 -1.06
N MET A 241 -19.53 42.69 -0.16
CA MET A 241 -20.29 41.46 -0.46
C MET A 241 -21.48 41.75 -1.41
N ARG A 242 -21.85 40.81 -2.30
CA ARG A 242 -22.97 41.00 -3.26
C ARG A 242 -24.07 39.96 -3.06
N ALA A 243 -25.31 40.36 -3.35
CA ALA A 243 -26.47 39.50 -3.21
C ALA A 243 -26.56 38.40 -4.30
N ASP A 244 -25.84 38.56 -5.42
CA ASP A 244 -25.87 37.65 -6.57
C ASP A 244 -24.61 36.77 -6.69
N ASP A 245 -23.73 36.75 -5.68
CA ASP A 245 -22.46 36.02 -5.74
C ASP A 245 -22.67 34.50 -5.97
N LEU A 246 -23.67 33.86 -5.35
CA LEU A 246 -24.02 32.46 -5.65
C LEU A 246 -24.41 32.22 -7.11
N ASP A 247 -25.20 33.12 -7.70
CA ASP A 247 -25.65 32.99 -9.10
C ASP A 247 -24.47 33.12 -10.06
N ARG A 248 -23.60 34.10 -9.80
CA ARG A 248 -22.39 34.34 -10.58
C ARG A 248 -21.41 33.18 -10.45
N TYR A 249 -21.26 32.60 -9.26
CA TYR A 249 -20.37 31.45 -9.05
C TYR A 249 -20.88 30.20 -9.76
N ILE A 250 -22.18 29.90 -9.68
CA ILE A 250 -22.79 28.80 -10.45
C ILE A 250 -22.61 29.02 -11.95
N ALA A 251 -22.77 30.25 -12.45
CA ALA A 251 -22.56 30.59 -13.85
C ALA A 251 -21.10 30.38 -14.28
N GLN A 252 -20.13 30.80 -13.46
CA GLN A 252 -18.71 30.59 -13.71
C GLN A 252 -18.36 29.11 -13.79
N ILE A 253 -18.82 28.30 -12.82
CA ILE A 253 -18.55 26.84 -12.81
C ILE A 253 -19.15 26.18 -14.04
N ARG A 254 -20.38 26.54 -14.42
CA ARG A 254 -21.02 26.02 -15.64
C ARG A 254 -20.26 26.40 -16.91
N ALA A 255 -19.72 27.61 -16.99
CA ALA A 255 -18.89 28.03 -18.11
C ALA A 255 -17.61 27.19 -18.20
N LEU A 256 -16.89 27.02 -17.09
CA LEU A 256 -15.69 26.16 -17.03
C LEU A 256 -15.98 24.72 -17.46
N LEU A 257 -17.08 24.13 -16.95
CA LEU A 257 -17.50 22.78 -17.34
C LEU A 257 -17.88 22.70 -18.82
N ALA A 258 -18.55 23.72 -19.37
CA ALA A 258 -18.90 23.79 -20.79
C ALA A 258 -17.66 23.90 -21.69
N ASP A 259 -16.60 24.56 -21.21
CA ASP A 259 -15.32 24.68 -21.89
C ASP A 259 -14.43 23.42 -21.74
N GLY A 260 -14.93 22.37 -21.09
CA GLY A 260 -14.23 21.10 -20.91
C GLY A 260 -13.15 21.13 -19.81
N VAL A 261 -13.16 22.14 -18.93
CA VAL A 261 -12.25 22.23 -17.80
C VAL A 261 -12.58 21.13 -16.78
N PRO A 262 -11.61 20.31 -16.34
CA PRO A 262 -11.83 19.23 -15.39
C PRO A 262 -11.94 19.74 -13.95
N VAL A 263 -12.97 20.56 -13.67
CA VAL A 263 -13.27 21.03 -12.31
C VAL A 263 -13.65 19.82 -11.44
N ALA A 264 -12.77 19.46 -10.50
CA ALA A 264 -12.95 18.27 -9.67
C ALA A 264 -13.90 18.51 -8.49
N GLY A 265 -14.10 19.76 -8.09
CA GLY A 265 -15.02 20.12 -7.01
C GLY A 265 -15.17 21.62 -6.79
N ILE A 266 -16.00 21.95 -5.79
CA ILE A 266 -16.39 23.33 -5.44
C ILE A 266 -15.92 23.63 -4.02
N GLY A 267 -14.96 24.53 -3.89
CA GLY A 267 -14.57 25.16 -2.64
C GLY A 267 -15.49 26.34 -2.33
N VAL A 268 -15.86 26.49 -1.07
CA VAL A 268 -16.67 27.59 -0.57
C VAL A 268 -16.09 28.11 0.74
N GLN A 269 -15.57 29.33 0.71
CA GLN A 269 -15.11 30.02 1.89
C GLN A 269 -16.32 30.48 2.71
N ALA A 270 -16.34 30.12 3.99
CA ALA A 270 -17.47 30.35 4.88
C ALA A 270 -17.11 31.32 6.00
N HIS A 271 -16.52 32.45 5.63
CA HIS A 271 -16.31 33.59 6.54
C HIS A 271 -17.66 34.26 6.85
N MET A 272 -18.21 34.02 8.03
CA MET A 272 -19.56 34.44 8.40
C MET A 272 -19.57 35.85 9.04
N PHE A 273 -19.37 36.88 8.21
CA PHE A 273 -19.27 38.27 8.65
C PHE A 273 -20.57 38.88 9.22
N ALA A 274 -21.73 38.48 8.69
CA ALA A 274 -23.03 39.06 9.06
C ALA A 274 -23.93 38.08 9.83
N GLY A 275 -23.32 37.14 10.55
CA GLY A 275 -24.01 36.02 11.21
C GLY A 275 -24.25 34.83 10.27
N VAL A 276 -25.01 33.85 10.76
CA VAL A 276 -25.26 32.57 10.08
C VAL A 276 -26.76 32.35 9.87
N ASP A 277 -27.22 32.43 8.61
CA ASP A 277 -28.58 32.07 8.22
C ASP A 277 -28.61 30.66 7.62
N ILE A 278 -29.05 29.69 8.42
CA ILE A 278 -29.00 28.26 8.07
C ILE A 278 -29.87 27.91 6.87
N GLU A 279 -31.00 28.60 6.66
CA GLU A 279 -31.82 28.32 5.47
C GLU A 279 -31.14 28.82 4.20
N ARG A 280 -30.44 29.96 4.24
CA ARG A 280 -29.63 30.40 3.09
C ARG A 280 -28.47 29.46 2.82
N VAL A 281 -27.75 29.04 3.86
CA VAL A 281 -26.66 28.05 3.73
C VAL A 281 -27.20 26.79 3.05
N ARG A 282 -28.33 26.24 3.52
CA ARG A 282 -28.93 25.05 2.92
C ARG A 282 -29.31 25.27 1.46
N VAL A 283 -30.01 26.37 1.14
CA VAL A 283 -30.42 26.68 -0.24
C VAL A 283 -29.20 26.83 -1.15
N ALA A 284 -28.13 27.48 -0.68
CA ALA A 284 -26.88 27.61 -1.44
C ALA A 284 -26.24 26.23 -1.70
N LEU A 285 -26.14 25.38 -0.67
CA LEU A 285 -25.60 24.03 -0.81
C LEU A 285 -26.43 23.16 -1.76
N ASP A 286 -27.76 23.22 -1.68
CA ASP A 286 -28.66 22.47 -2.58
C ASP A 286 -28.45 22.92 -4.04
N ARG A 287 -28.32 24.22 -4.28
CA ARG A 287 -28.10 24.79 -5.61
C ARG A 287 -26.73 24.45 -6.18
N LEU A 288 -25.67 24.51 -5.37
CA LEU A 288 -24.33 24.07 -5.76
C LEU A 288 -24.27 22.55 -6.00
N GLY A 289 -24.91 21.77 -5.14
CA GLY A 289 -24.99 20.31 -5.26
C GLY A 289 -25.69 19.85 -6.54
N GLY A 290 -26.59 20.67 -7.09
CA GLY A 290 -27.20 20.46 -8.40
C GLY A 290 -26.22 20.47 -9.58
N LEU A 291 -24.96 20.87 -9.39
CA LEU A 291 -23.90 20.77 -10.39
C LEU A 291 -23.25 19.38 -10.45
N GLY A 292 -23.54 18.49 -9.50
CA GLY A 292 -23.01 17.13 -9.48
C GLY A 292 -21.55 17.01 -9.05
N LEU A 293 -20.96 18.08 -8.54
CA LEU A 293 -19.58 18.13 -8.05
C LEU A 293 -19.54 18.06 -6.50
N PRO A 294 -18.49 17.48 -5.90
CA PRO A 294 -18.30 17.53 -4.45
C PRO A 294 -18.01 18.96 -3.99
N ILE A 295 -18.48 19.29 -2.79
CA ILE A 295 -18.32 20.60 -2.14
C ILE A 295 -17.38 20.45 -0.94
N LYS A 296 -16.45 21.39 -0.78
CA LYS A 296 -15.63 21.60 0.41
C LYS A 296 -15.96 22.95 1.01
N ILE A 297 -16.27 22.98 2.31
CA ILE A 297 -16.24 24.24 3.04
C ILE A 297 -14.79 24.49 3.42
N THR A 298 -14.18 25.54 2.87
CA THR A 298 -12.72 25.72 2.88
C THR A 298 -12.23 26.63 4.00
N GLU A 299 -13.04 27.61 4.42
CA GLU A 299 -12.63 28.66 5.37
C GLU A 299 -13.79 29.02 6.30
N PHE A 300 -14.20 28.12 7.19
CA PHE A 300 -15.26 28.42 8.16
C PHE A 300 -14.71 29.16 9.38
N ASP A 301 -15.21 30.37 9.62
CA ASP A 301 -15.07 31.12 10.86
C ASP A 301 -16.20 32.17 10.99
N THR A 302 -16.25 32.85 12.14
CA THR A 302 -17.30 33.84 12.47
C THR A 302 -16.69 35.17 12.96
N PRO A 303 -15.91 35.87 12.12
CA PRO A 303 -15.22 37.12 12.48
C PRO A 303 -16.17 38.30 12.70
N GLY A 304 -17.46 38.12 12.41
CA GLY A 304 -18.50 39.13 12.48
C GLY A 304 -19.01 39.48 13.87
N ILE A 305 -20.29 39.83 13.92
CA ILE A 305 -20.98 40.50 15.03
C ILE A 305 -21.46 39.60 16.18
N LEU A 306 -21.24 38.28 16.07
CA LEU A 306 -21.81 37.31 17.02
C LEU A 306 -21.10 37.36 18.38
N ASP A 307 -21.88 37.25 19.45
CA ASP A 307 -21.33 36.98 20.78
C ASP A 307 -20.88 35.51 20.93
N GLU A 308 -20.24 35.16 22.06
CA GLU A 308 -19.71 33.81 22.29
C GLU A 308 -20.79 32.71 22.33
N GLY A 309 -21.99 33.03 22.80
CA GLY A 309 -23.11 32.08 22.85
C GLY A 309 -23.71 31.88 21.46
N GLU A 310 -23.99 32.97 20.75
CA GLU A 310 -24.48 32.94 19.36
C GLU A 310 -23.49 32.22 18.43
N ARG A 311 -22.18 32.38 18.67
CA ARG A 311 -21.14 31.67 17.92
C ARG A 311 -21.19 30.16 18.14
N ALA A 312 -21.40 29.70 19.36
CA ALA A 312 -21.53 28.28 19.64
C ALA A 312 -22.76 27.67 18.95
N GLU A 313 -23.91 28.37 19.01
CA GLU A 313 -25.13 27.96 18.29
C GLU A 313 -24.92 27.94 16.77
N ALA A 314 -24.18 28.91 16.23
CA ALA A 314 -23.83 28.98 14.83
C ALA A 314 -22.90 27.84 14.39
N VAL A 315 -21.89 27.47 15.19
CA VAL A 315 -21.02 26.32 14.93
C VAL A 315 -21.86 25.06 14.83
N ASP A 316 -22.71 24.77 15.84
CA ASP A 316 -23.51 23.54 15.83
C ASP A 316 -24.43 23.47 14.60
N ALA A 317 -25.22 24.52 14.38
CA ALA A 317 -26.21 24.51 13.31
C ALA A 317 -25.58 24.48 11.91
N PHE A 318 -24.45 25.18 11.72
CA PHE A 318 -23.72 25.20 10.45
C PHE A 318 -23.08 23.84 10.15
N TYR A 319 -22.37 23.25 11.12
CA TYR A 319 -21.73 21.96 10.95
C TYR A 319 -22.77 20.86 10.69
N ARG A 320 -23.88 20.81 11.43
CA ARG A 320 -24.98 19.86 11.18
C ARG A 320 -25.54 19.99 9.77
N THR A 321 -25.78 21.21 9.32
CA THR A 321 -26.34 21.48 7.98
C THR A 321 -25.38 21.03 6.88
N CYS A 322 -24.09 21.35 7.00
CA CYS A 322 -23.07 20.95 6.04
C CYS A 322 -22.82 19.45 6.05
N PHE A 323 -22.67 18.84 7.23
CA PHE A 323 -22.44 17.41 7.37
C PHE A 323 -23.63 16.58 6.88
N ALA A 324 -24.86 17.06 7.08
CA ALA A 324 -26.06 16.42 6.53
C ALA A 324 -26.13 16.48 5.00
N HIS A 325 -25.49 17.45 4.34
CA HIS A 325 -25.64 17.66 2.89
C HIS A 325 -24.79 16.69 2.05
N ARG A 326 -25.42 15.92 1.14
CA ARG A 326 -24.75 14.84 0.38
C ARG A 326 -23.54 15.29 -0.41
N ALA A 327 -23.59 16.48 -1.03
CA ALA A 327 -22.49 16.97 -1.86
C ALA A 327 -21.31 17.49 -1.02
N VAL A 328 -21.50 17.81 0.26
CA VAL A 328 -20.39 18.29 1.10
C VAL A 328 -19.54 17.09 1.51
N THR A 329 -18.23 17.21 1.39
CA THR A 329 -17.27 16.12 1.68
C THR A 329 -16.20 16.53 2.70
N GLY A 330 -16.22 17.77 3.17
CA GLY A 330 -15.32 18.24 4.22
C GLY A 330 -15.64 19.67 4.65
N ILE A 331 -15.26 19.99 5.89
CA ILE A 331 -15.36 21.30 6.50
C ILE A 331 -14.01 21.66 7.10
N TYR A 332 -13.45 22.78 6.66
CA TYR A 332 -12.17 23.31 7.12
C TYR A 332 -12.42 24.60 7.89
N MET A 333 -12.01 24.59 9.15
CA MET A 333 -12.05 25.77 10.01
C MET A 333 -10.86 26.67 9.72
N TRP A 334 -11.06 27.98 9.64
CA TRP A 334 -9.98 28.91 9.26
C TRP A 334 -9.11 29.34 10.46
N GLY A 335 -8.48 28.35 11.10
CA GLY A 335 -7.66 28.51 12.29
C GLY A 335 -8.47 28.34 13.57
N PHE A 336 -7.86 27.75 14.60
CA PHE A 336 -8.56 27.41 15.84
C PHE A 336 -8.02 28.11 17.09
N TRP A 337 -6.81 28.67 17.04
CA TRP A 337 -6.15 29.28 18.19
C TRP A 337 -6.00 30.79 18.01
N ALA A 338 -6.51 31.58 18.96
CA ALA A 338 -6.49 33.03 18.92
C ALA A 338 -5.08 33.63 18.71
N GLY A 339 -4.03 32.98 19.23
CA GLY A 339 -2.64 33.47 19.10
C GLY A 339 -2.07 33.43 17.66
N LEU A 340 -2.70 32.69 16.75
CA LEU A 340 -2.33 32.62 15.33
C LEU A 340 -3.53 32.81 14.39
N HIS A 341 -4.63 33.39 14.89
CA HIS A 341 -5.84 33.63 14.10
C HIS A 341 -5.87 35.09 13.64
N TRP A 342 -6.25 35.33 12.37
CA TRP A 342 -6.37 36.67 11.81
C TRP A 342 -7.47 37.52 12.48
N SER A 343 -8.48 36.84 13.04
CA SER A 343 -9.58 37.39 13.83
C SER A 343 -9.72 36.67 15.19
N PRO A 344 -8.92 37.00 16.22
CA PRO A 344 -8.78 36.20 17.45
C PRO A 344 -10.08 35.86 18.22
N HIS A 345 -11.12 36.70 18.13
CA HIS A 345 -12.42 36.41 18.75
C HIS A 345 -13.16 35.26 18.08
N ALA A 346 -12.92 34.98 16.80
CA ALA A 346 -13.56 33.90 16.05
C ALA A 346 -12.92 32.52 16.29
N ALA A 347 -11.69 32.48 16.81
CA ALA A 347 -10.99 31.24 17.14
C ALA A 347 -11.71 30.44 18.24
N LEU A 348 -11.53 29.11 18.26
CA LEU A 348 -12.11 28.21 19.25
C LEU A 348 -11.44 28.31 20.63
N TRP A 349 -10.13 28.54 20.68
CA TRP A 349 -9.38 28.69 21.93
C TRP A 349 -8.85 30.12 22.08
N THR A 350 -8.84 30.62 23.31
CA THR A 350 -8.18 31.89 23.66
C THR A 350 -6.66 31.79 23.48
N GLU A 351 -5.95 32.91 23.57
CA GLU A 351 -4.47 32.93 23.48
C GLU A 351 -3.84 32.03 24.55
N ASP A 352 -4.41 32.02 25.76
CA ASP A 352 -4.00 31.18 26.89
C ASP A 352 -4.64 29.77 26.92
N TRP A 353 -5.15 29.28 25.77
CA TRP A 353 -5.69 27.92 25.61
C TRP A 353 -6.96 27.60 26.41
N HIS A 354 -7.72 28.60 26.86
CA HIS A 354 -9.06 28.35 27.39
C HIS A 354 -10.04 28.07 26.24
N ALA A 355 -10.70 26.91 26.31
CA ALA A 355 -11.75 26.55 25.35
C ALA A 355 -12.94 27.51 25.47
N LYS A 356 -13.36 28.10 24.35
CA LYS A 356 -14.56 28.93 24.26
C LYS A 356 -15.81 28.06 24.08
N PRO A 357 -17.04 28.59 24.27
CA PRO A 357 -18.27 27.84 24.03
C PRO A 357 -18.34 27.21 22.62
N ALA A 358 -17.82 27.89 21.61
CA ALA A 358 -17.70 27.37 20.24
C ALA A 358 -16.79 26.12 20.14
N ALA A 359 -15.72 26.03 20.94
CA ALA A 359 -14.86 24.85 20.98
C ALA A 359 -15.62 23.64 21.52
N ARG A 360 -16.45 23.84 22.55
CA ARG A 360 -17.29 22.78 23.12
C ARG A 360 -18.33 22.30 22.10
N ALA A 361 -19.00 23.22 21.41
CA ALA A 361 -19.94 22.85 20.34
C ALA A 361 -19.26 22.02 19.24
N TYR A 362 -18.03 22.37 18.85
CA TYR A 362 -17.25 21.59 17.90
C TYR A 362 -16.86 20.20 18.44
N GLU A 363 -16.33 20.13 19.66
CA GLU A 363 -15.90 18.87 20.29
C GLU A 363 -17.09 17.91 20.47
N GLU A 364 -18.22 18.40 20.98
CA GLU A 364 -19.46 17.63 21.16
C GLU A 364 -19.95 17.05 19.82
N LEU A 365 -19.88 17.81 18.73
CA LEU A 365 -20.26 17.31 17.41
C LEU A 365 -19.26 16.30 16.84
N VAL A 366 -17.99 16.70 16.71
CA VAL A 366 -17.02 15.99 15.87
C VAL A 366 -16.34 14.84 16.62
N LEU A 367 -16.08 15.01 17.91
CA LEU A 367 -15.35 14.04 18.72
C LEU A 367 -16.26 13.11 19.53
N GLU A 368 -17.49 13.54 19.79
CA GLU A 368 -18.46 12.75 20.57
C GLU A 368 -19.60 12.25 19.69
N GLU A 369 -20.50 13.12 19.23
CA GLU A 369 -21.76 12.74 18.56
C GLU A 369 -21.52 12.04 17.22
N TRP A 370 -20.57 12.53 16.42
CA TRP A 370 -20.23 11.96 15.12
C TRP A 370 -19.06 11.00 15.21
N SER A 371 -18.99 10.21 16.27
CA SER A 371 -18.00 9.14 16.41
C SER A 371 -18.71 7.79 16.59
N THR A 372 -18.10 6.72 16.08
CA THR A 372 -18.60 5.36 16.34
C THR A 372 -17.93 4.80 17.58
N ALA A 373 -18.72 4.58 18.63
CA ALA A 373 -18.34 3.77 19.77
C ALA A 373 -19.49 2.80 20.06
N TRP A 374 -19.29 1.52 19.77
CA TRP A 374 -20.33 0.51 19.90
C TRP A 374 -19.80 -0.75 20.57
N GLU A 375 -20.64 -1.32 21.44
CA GLU A 375 -20.41 -2.64 22.03
C GLU A 375 -21.67 -3.49 21.86
N GLY A 376 -21.48 -4.78 21.60
CA GLY A 376 -22.57 -5.74 21.49
C GLY A 376 -22.09 -7.17 21.58
N GLU A 377 -23.01 -8.10 21.39
CA GLU A 377 -22.71 -9.53 21.33
C GLU A 377 -23.11 -10.07 19.97
N ALA A 378 -22.34 -11.03 19.45
CA ALA A 378 -22.72 -11.76 18.26
C ALA A 378 -23.93 -12.66 18.53
N ASP A 379 -24.87 -12.71 17.60
CA ASP A 379 -26.08 -13.51 17.67
C ASP A 379 -25.82 -15.03 17.60
N ALA A 380 -26.88 -15.84 17.55
CA ALA A 380 -26.77 -17.30 17.50
C ALA A 380 -26.08 -17.80 16.22
N GLU A 381 -26.12 -17.01 15.16
CA GLU A 381 -25.50 -17.24 13.86
C GLU A 381 -24.07 -16.67 13.77
N GLY A 382 -23.62 -15.96 14.82
CA GLY A 382 -22.26 -15.40 14.93
C GLY A 382 -22.11 -14.01 14.32
N PHE A 383 -23.18 -13.25 14.12
CA PHE A 383 -23.14 -11.90 13.58
C PHE A 383 -23.37 -10.85 14.66
N ALA A 384 -22.53 -9.82 14.66
CA ALA A 384 -22.72 -8.61 15.45
C ALA A 384 -22.73 -7.42 14.48
N GLU A 385 -23.88 -6.78 14.29
CA GLU A 385 -24.04 -5.71 13.32
C GLU A 385 -24.25 -4.37 14.03
N THR A 386 -23.60 -3.32 13.50
CA THR A 386 -23.82 -1.96 13.96
C THR A 386 -23.82 -0.95 12.82
N ARG A 387 -24.50 0.18 13.05
CA ARG A 387 -24.38 1.35 12.18
C ARG A 387 -23.17 2.15 12.64
N ALA A 388 -22.24 2.37 11.73
CA ALA A 388 -20.98 3.07 12.00
C ALA A 388 -20.80 4.21 11.01
N PHE A 389 -20.27 5.34 11.47
CA PHE A 389 -19.87 6.43 10.57
C PHE A 389 -18.81 5.96 9.58
N TYR A 390 -18.79 6.48 8.35
CA TYR A 390 -17.78 6.07 7.38
C TYR A 390 -16.36 6.45 7.82
N GLY A 391 -15.40 5.54 7.64
CA GLY A 391 -14.02 5.71 8.04
C GLY A 391 -13.35 4.42 8.55
N ALA A 392 -12.19 4.58 9.19
CA ALA A 392 -11.43 3.48 9.76
C ALA A 392 -11.92 3.16 11.17
N HIS A 393 -12.10 1.87 11.48
CA HIS A 393 -12.60 1.38 12.77
C HIS A 393 -11.69 0.30 13.32
N LEU A 394 -11.42 0.35 14.62
CA LEU A 394 -10.88 -0.76 15.38
C LEU A 394 -12.03 -1.66 15.83
N VAL A 395 -11.98 -2.92 15.45
CA VAL A 395 -12.91 -3.95 15.91
C VAL A 395 -12.17 -4.89 16.86
N GLU A 396 -12.70 -5.03 18.06
CA GLU A 396 -12.13 -5.85 19.13
C GLU A 396 -13.10 -6.98 19.48
N VAL A 397 -12.63 -8.22 19.46
CA VAL A 397 -13.41 -9.39 19.86
C VAL A 397 -12.55 -10.33 20.69
N ALA A 398 -12.94 -10.56 21.95
CA ALA A 398 -12.23 -11.46 22.86
C ALA A 398 -10.69 -11.24 22.93
N GLY A 399 -10.23 -9.98 22.86
CA GLY A 399 -8.81 -9.60 22.91
C GLY A 399 -8.07 -9.63 21.57
N GLN A 400 -8.74 -9.98 20.46
CA GLN A 400 -8.22 -9.79 19.10
C GLN A 400 -8.66 -8.44 18.56
N HIS A 401 -7.76 -7.72 17.87
CA HIS A 401 -8.01 -6.41 17.31
C HIS A 401 -7.83 -6.44 15.79
N ARG A 402 -8.73 -5.80 15.05
CA ARG A 402 -8.61 -5.63 13.60
C ARG A 402 -9.04 -4.24 13.18
N VAL A 403 -8.24 -3.56 12.35
CA VAL A 403 -8.66 -2.30 11.73
C VAL A 403 -9.42 -2.61 10.44
N VAL A 404 -10.57 -1.99 10.26
CA VAL A 404 -11.41 -2.13 9.05
C VAL A 404 -11.80 -0.75 8.53
N ASP A 405 -11.73 -0.56 7.21
CA ASP A 405 -12.25 0.62 6.54
C ASP A 405 -13.72 0.36 6.12
N LEU A 406 -14.65 1.16 6.63
CA LEU A 406 -16.04 1.22 6.17
C LEU A 406 -16.18 2.47 5.27
N ARG A 407 -16.24 2.29 3.95
CA ARG A 407 -16.26 3.43 3.02
C ARG A 407 -17.67 3.81 2.58
N ALA A 408 -17.89 5.10 2.35
CA ALA A 408 -19.18 5.64 1.90
C ALA A 408 -19.65 5.02 0.58
N ARG A 409 -18.72 4.74 -0.33
CA ARG A 409 -18.99 4.12 -1.64
C ARG A 409 -19.49 2.66 -1.53
N ASP A 410 -19.09 1.95 -0.47
CA ASP A 410 -19.39 0.53 -0.28
C ASP A 410 -20.70 0.35 0.51
N GLY A 411 -21.06 1.33 1.36
CA GLY A 411 -22.29 1.36 2.14
C GLY A 411 -22.31 0.38 3.32
N SER A 412 -21.57 -0.73 3.22
CA SER A 412 -21.40 -1.73 4.25
C SER A 412 -20.02 -2.41 4.18
N THR A 413 -19.55 -2.96 5.28
CA THR A 413 -18.35 -3.81 5.33
C THR A 413 -18.56 -4.98 6.30
N THR A 414 -17.96 -6.13 6.00
CA THR A 414 -17.99 -7.31 6.88
C THR A 414 -16.57 -7.65 7.31
N VAL A 415 -16.33 -7.70 8.62
CA VAL A 415 -15.06 -8.16 9.20
C VAL A 415 -15.26 -9.48 9.91
N VAL A 416 -14.45 -10.47 9.58
CA VAL A 416 -14.46 -11.78 10.23
C VAL A 416 -13.39 -11.79 11.31
N ILE A 417 -13.81 -12.05 12.54
CA ILE A 417 -12.96 -12.25 13.73
C ILE A 417 -13.43 -13.54 14.40
N ALA A 418 -13.18 -14.67 13.76
CA ALA A 418 -13.66 -15.98 14.21
C ALA A 418 -12.64 -16.68 15.10
N ARG A 419 -13.15 -17.37 16.13
CA ARG A 419 -12.48 -18.54 16.72
C ARG A 419 -12.72 -19.72 15.76
N TYR A 420 -11.68 -20.35 15.21
CA TYR A 420 -11.84 -21.54 14.38
C TYR A 420 -11.97 -22.77 15.27
N ASP A 421 -13.12 -23.44 15.20
CA ASP A 421 -13.34 -24.70 15.90
C ASP A 421 -12.73 -25.83 15.08
N TYR A 422 -11.57 -26.32 15.54
CA TYR A 422 -10.76 -27.37 14.89
C TYR A 422 -11.35 -28.78 15.00
N ALA A 423 -12.65 -28.91 15.31
CA ALA A 423 -13.23 -30.15 15.82
C ALA A 423 -13.74 -31.15 14.75
N GLU A 424 -13.68 -30.84 13.45
CA GLU A 424 -14.01 -31.80 12.40
C GLU A 424 -12.73 -32.31 11.72
N THR A 425 -12.03 -33.21 12.41
CA THR A 425 -11.14 -34.15 11.72
C THR A 425 -12.03 -35.15 11.00
N GLU A 426 -12.24 -34.97 9.69
CA GLU A 426 -12.61 -36.10 8.85
C GLU A 426 -11.47 -37.11 8.92
N ASP A 427 -11.84 -38.37 9.15
CA ASP A 427 -10.94 -39.49 9.33
C ASP A 427 -10.04 -39.63 8.08
N GLU A 428 -8.71 -39.61 8.26
CA GLU A 428 -7.70 -39.81 7.20
C GLU A 428 -7.83 -41.18 6.48
N SER A 429 -8.77 -42.02 6.96
CA SER A 429 -8.99 -43.41 6.60
C SER A 429 -9.78 -43.64 5.30
N GLU A 430 -10.51 -42.65 4.76
CA GLU A 430 -11.38 -42.85 3.58
C GLU A 430 -10.91 -42.20 2.25
N ALA A 431 -9.86 -41.38 2.25
CA ALA A 431 -9.36 -40.76 1.01
C ALA A 431 -8.62 -41.78 0.10
N ALA A 432 -9.06 -41.89 -1.16
CA ALA A 432 -8.44 -42.73 -2.18
C ALA A 432 -6.97 -42.34 -2.42
N ALA A 433 -6.10 -43.32 -2.71
CA ALA A 433 -4.70 -43.08 -3.04
C ALA A 433 -4.58 -42.11 -4.22
N LEU A 434 -3.79 -41.04 -4.05
CA LEU A 434 -3.49 -40.08 -5.11
C LEU A 434 -2.68 -40.71 -6.26
N SER A 435 -2.55 -39.94 -7.34
CA SER A 435 -1.77 -40.34 -8.50
C SER A 435 -0.32 -40.67 -8.14
N GLY A 436 0.17 -41.85 -8.55
CA GLY A 436 1.57 -42.23 -8.44
C GLY A 436 2.50 -41.46 -9.39
N VAL A 437 1.96 -40.86 -10.46
CA VAL A 437 2.76 -39.97 -11.32
C VAL A 437 2.97 -38.57 -10.72
N ASP A 438 2.28 -38.24 -9.62
CA ASP A 438 2.48 -37.00 -8.85
C ASP A 438 3.44 -37.16 -7.66
N ALA A 439 3.98 -38.37 -7.43
CA ALA A 439 5.08 -38.54 -6.49
C ALA A 439 6.37 -37.98 -7.09
N LEU A 440 7.28 -37.50 -6.23
CA LEU A 440 8.63 -37.20 -6.66
C LEU A 440 9.25 -38.43 -7.31
N ILE A 441 9.85 -38.26 -8.48
CA ILE A 441 10.57 -39.31 -9.18
C ILE A 441 11.62 -39.94 -8.25
N GLY A 442 12.30 -39.13 -7.42
CA GLY A 442 13.26 -39.61 -6.45
C GLY A 442 12.67 -40.55 -5.38
N HIS A 443 11.42 -40.34 -4.99
CA HIS A 443 10.72 -41.22 -4.06
C HIS A 443 10.40 -42.56 -4.71
N ILE A 444 9.89 -42.54 -5.95
CA ILE A 444 9.56 -43.75 -6.71
C ILE A 444 10.82 -44.60 -6.96
N LEU A 445 11.94 -43.95 -7.29
CA LEU A 445 13.21 -44.62 -7.59
C LEU A 445 13.92 -45.22 -6.36
N GLN A 446 13.60 -44.77 -5.15
CA GLN A 446 14.13 -45.35 -3.90
C GLN A 446 13.50 -46.71 -3.58
N ASP A 447 12.30 -47.00 -4.09
CA ASP A 447 11.65 -48.30 -3.97
C ASP A 447 11.98 -49.19 -5.18
N PRO A 448 12.55 -50.39 -4.98
CA PRO A 448 12.89 -51.30 -6.08
C PRO A 448 11.70 -51.66 -6.98
N ALA A 449 10.48 -51.77 -6.44
CA ALA A 449 9.28 -52.05 -7.20
C ALA A 449 8.79 -50.82 -7.98
N GLY A 450 8.88 -49.63 -7.38
CA GLY A 450 8.59 -48.36 -8.06
C GLY A 450 9.52 -48.08 -9.23
N LYS A 451 10.83 -48.27 -9.00
CA LYS A 451 11.85 -48.21 -10.05
C LYS A 451 11.54 -49.17 -11.20
N ALA A 452 11.16 -50.41 -10.90
CA ALA A 452 10.80 -51.40 -11.92
C ALA A 452 9.58 -50.98 -12.77
N VAL A 453 8.60 -50.29 -12.18
CA VAL A 453 7.45 -49.73 -12.92
C VAL A 453 7.92 -48.67 -13.92
N LEU A 454 8.81 -47.75 -13.50
CA LEU A 454 9.31 -46.73 -14.42
C LEU A 454 10.20 -47.34 -15.51
N GLU A 455 11.11 -48.26 -15.15
CA GLU A 455 11.94 -48.98 -16.13
C GLU A 455 11.11 -49.74 -17.17
N LYS A 456 9.95 -50.28 -16.77
CA LYS A 456 9.02 -50.98 -17.65
C LYS A 456 8.34 -50.05 -18.66
N HIS A 457 7.88 -48.87 -18.22
CA HIS A 457 7.01 -48.00 -19.03
C HIS A 457 7.75 -46.90 -19.77
N ILE A 458 8.85 -46.40 -19.23
CA ILE A 458 9.68 -45.37 -19.89
C ILE A 458 11.06 -45.88 -20.29
N GLY A 459 11.42 -47.11 -19.92
CA GLY A 459 12.62 -47.79 -20.40
C GLY A 459 13.83 -47.63 -19.49
N VAL A 460 14.58 -48.71 -19.28
CA VAL A 460 15.80 -48.74 -18.44
C VAL A 460 16.82 -47.70 -18.87
N GLU A 461 16.94 -47.44 -20.18
CA GLU A 461 17.87 -46.44 -20.72
C GLU A 461 17.46 -45.00 -20.40
N VAL A 462 16.15 -44.73 -20.29
CA VAL A 462 15.63 -43.42 -19.86
C VAL A 462 15.81 -43.24 -18.36
N ILE A 463 15.56 -44.28 -17.55
CA ILE A 463 15.80 -44.23 -16.10
C ILE A 463 17.28 -44.06 -15.77
N ALA A 464 18.16 -44.75 -16.51
CA ALA A 464 19.60 -44.62 -16.36
C ALA A 464 20.15 -43.33 -16.99
N ASN A 465 19.31 -42.53 -17.67
CA ASN A 465 19.72 -41.27 -18.26
C ASN A 465 20.01 -40.26 -17.13
N PRO A 466 21.19 -39.63 -17.10
CA PRO A 466 21.51 -38.59 -16.12
C PRO A 466 20.45 -37.48 -16.02
N ARG A 467 19.81 -37.10 -17.14
CA ARG A 467 18.73 -36.11 -17.15
C ARG A 467 17.48 -36.55 -16.38
N PHE A 468 17.17 -37.85 -16.37
CA PHE A 468 16.04 -38.40 -15.62
C PHE A 468 16.38 -38.52 -14.13
N GLU A 469 17.62 -38.87 -13.82
CA GLU A 469 18.16 -38.85 -12.45
C GLU A 469 18.18 -37.43 -11.84
N MET A 470 18.36 -36.39 -12.67
CA MET A 470 18.30 -34.98 -12.27
C MET A 470 16.86 -34.49 -12.01
N ALA A 471 15.86 -35.24 -12.47
CA ALA A 471 14.44 -34.92 -12.29
C ALA A 471 13.82 -35.52 -11.01
N LYS A 472 14.64 -36.05 -10.10
CA LYS A 472 14.16 -36.66 -8.84
C LYS A 472 13.36 -35.72 -7.94
N SER A 473 13.54 -34.41 -8.08
CA SER A 473 12.84 -33.36 -7.34
C SER A 473 11.58 -32.83 -8.03
N VAL A 474 11.23 -33.39 -9.18
CA VAL A 474 9.95 -33.14 -9.87
C VAL A 474 9.15 -34.44 -9.99
N THR A 475 7.87 -34.32 -10.34
CA THR A 475 6.96 -35.45 -10.51
C THR A 475 6.98 -35.98 -11.95
N LEU A 476 6.47 -37.20 -12.19
CA LEU A 476 6.31 -37.73 -13.55
C LEU A 476 5.33 -36.90 -14.38
N SER A 477 4.27 -36.37 -13.76
CA SER A 477 3.33 -35.45 -14.42
C SER A 477 4.00 -34.15 -14.84
N GLN A 478 4.90 -33.60 -14.02
CA GLN A 478 5.70 -32.42 -14.34
C GLN A 478 6.67 -32.72 -15.49
N ILE A 479 7.35 -33.87 -15.45
CA ILE A 479 8.34 -34.20 -16.48
C ILE A 479 7.71 -34.65 -17.82
N ALA A 480 6.46 -35.14 -17.80
CA ALA A 480 5.76 -35.60 -18.98
C ALA A 480 5.53 -34.51 -20.03
N GLN A 481 5.34 -33.28 -19.56
CA GLN A 481 5.22 -32.09 -20.43
C GLN A 481 6.51 -31.83 -21.23
N PHE A 482 7.64 -32.39 -20.78
CA PHE A 482 8.95 -32.24 -21.38
C PHE A 482 9.44 -33.50 -22.11
N MET A 483 8.75 -34.63 -21.96
CA MET A 483 8.97 -35.89 -22.69
C MET A 483 7.66 -36.45 -23.26
N PRO A 484 6.89 -35.67 -24.04
CA PRO A 484 5.54 -36.04 -24.46
C PRO A 484 5.50 -37.30 -25.33
N ASP A 485 6.59 -37.63 -26.01
CA ASP A 485 6.71 -38.83 -26.85
C ASP A 485 6.91 -40.13 -26.04
N ILE A 486 7.38 -40.03 -24.80
CA ILE A 486 7.68 -41.15 -23.91
C ILE A 486 6.58 -41.27 -22.85
N LEU A 487 6.26 -40.15 -22.20
CA LEU A 487 5.24 -40.02 -21.16
C LEU A 487 3.93 -39.51 -21.77
N THR A 488 3.37 -40.28 -22.70
CA THR A 488 2.04 -40.01 -23.24
C THR A 488 0.97 -40.11 -22.15
N GLU A 489 -0.21 -39.53 -22.35
CA GLU A 489 -1.35 -39.71 -21.43
C GLU A 489 -1.62 -41.19 -21.11
N GLN A 490 -1.45 -42.06 -22.11
CA GLN A 490 -1.64 -43.50 -21.98
C GLN A 490 -0.53 -44.16 -21.15
N THR A 491 0.73 -43.76 -21.34
CA THR A 491 1.87 -44.23 -20.54
C THR A 491 1.76 -43.77 -19.09
N LEU A 492 1.40 -42.50 -18.88
CA LEU A 492 1.19 -41.94 -17.55
C LEU A 492 0.08 -42.67 -16.80
N ALA A 493 -1.05 -42.93 -17.45
CA ALA A 493 -2.14 -43.69 -16.84
C ALA A 493 -1.73 -45.12 -16.45
N ALA A 494 -0.88 -45.77 -17.25
CA ALA A 494 -0.38 -47.11 -16.96
C ALA A 494 0.63 -47.13 -15.80
N ILE A 495 1.55 -46.17 -15.75
CA ILE A 495 2.48 -45.96 -14.63
C ILE A 495 1.69 -45.67 -13.35
N ASP A 496 0.72 -44.76 -13.43
CA ASP A 496 -0.11 -44.34 -12.32
C ASP A 496 -0.86 -45.52 -11.67
N ALA A 497 -1.48 -46.37 -12.49
CA ALA A 497 -2.20 -47.55 -12.02
C ALA A 497 -1.28 -48.56 -11.30
N GLU A 498 -0.07 -48.78 -11.82
CA GLU A 498 0.89 -49.73 -11.22
C GLU A 498 1.54 -49.18 -9.95
N LEU A 499 1.90 -47.89 -9.91
CA LEU A 499 2.41 -47.25 -8.70
C LEU A 499 1.35 -47.22 -7.58
N LYS A 500 0.08 -46.96 -7.93
CA LYS A 500 -1.04 -47.06 -6.98
C LYS A 500 -1.19 -48.47 -6.42
N ALA A 501 -1.10 -49.51 -7.25
CA ALA A 501 -1.19 -50.89 -6.81
C ALA A 501 -0.04 -51.30 -5.86
N LEU A 502 1.12 -50.64 -5.97
CA LEU A 502 2.29 -50.84 -5.10
C LEU A 502 2.26 -49.97 -3.83
N GLY A 503 1.30 -49.06 -3.69
CA GLY A 503 1.28 -48.09 -2.59
C GLY A 503 2.36 -47.00 -2.70
N LEU A 504 2.98 -46.85 -3.88
CA LEU A 504 4.04 -45.88 -4.19
C LEU A 504 3.47 -44.61 -4.83
N GLY A 505 2.27 -44.22 -4.38
CA GLY A 505 1.60 -42.98 -4.78
C GLY A 505 2.35 -41.73 -4.29
N ALA A 506 1.98 -40.54 -4.79
CA ALA A 506 2.31 -39.33 -4.04
C ALA A 506 1.88 -39.55 -2.58
N PRO A 507 2.69 -39.15 -1.57
CA PRO A 507 2.18 -39.15 -0.21
C PRO A 507 0.82 -38.47 -0.25
N LYS A 508 -0.20 -39.11 0.34
CA LYS A 508 -1.56 -38.55 0.38
C LYS A 508 -1.38 -37.05 0.65
N PRO A 509 -1.97 -36.13 -0.15
CA PRO A 509 -2.09 -34.75 0.27
C PRO A 509 -2.62 -34.90 1.67
N VAL A 510 -1.88 -34.37 2.64
CA VAL A 510 -2.47 -34.21 3.95
C VAL A 510 -3.66 -33.36 3.63
N ALA A 511 -4.87 -33.93 3.73
CA ALA A 511 -6.09 -33.24 3.36
C ALA A 511 -6.01 -31.93 4.11
N ARG A 512 -5.72 -30.85 3.38
CA ARG A 512 -5.49 -29.58 4.03
C ARG A 512 -6.88 -29.16 4.41
N VAL A 513 -7.25 -29.42 5.66
CA VAL A 513 -8.51 -28.97 6.22
C VAL A 513 -8.38 -27.45 6.33
N TYR A 514 -8.57 -26.80 5.19
CA TYR A 514 -8.91 -25.41 5.16
C TYR A 514 -10.28 -25.33 5.82
N PRO A 515 -10.45 -24.54 6.89
CA PRO A 515 -11.70 -24.51 7.60
C PRO A 515 -12.87 -24.25 6.66
N LYS A 516 -14.02 -24.90 6.90
CA LYS A 516 -15.22 -24.76 6.08
C LYS A 516 -15.62 -23.30 5.85
N LEU A 517 -15.40 -22.42 6.84
CA LEU A 517 -15.65 -20.97 6.72
C LEU A 517 -14.71 -20.25 5.73
N TYR A 518 -13.52 -20.77 5.47
CA TYR A 518 -12.58 -20.26 4.48
C TYR A 518 -12.97 -20.71 3.06
N ARG A 519 -13.39 -21.98 2.89
CA ARG A 519 -13.84 -22.52 1.60
C ARG A 519 -15.24 -22.03 1.19
N ASP A 520 -16.16 -21.89 2.13
CA ASP A 520 -17.58 -21.55 1.84
C ASP A 520 -17.83 -20.03 1.73
N ASN A 521 -16.83 -19.19 2.00
CA ASN A 521 -17.00 -17.74 1.98
C ASN A 521 -16.69 -17.17 0.58
N ALA A 522 -17.53 -17.55 -0.39
CA ALA A 522 -17.55 -17.02 -1.74
C ALA A 522 -17.63 -15.47 -1.81
N ALA A 523 -18.04 -14.80 -0.72
CA ALA A 523 -18.08 -13.34 -0.60
C ALA A 523 -16.73 -12.69 -0.23
N LEU A 524 -15.77 -13.42 0.35
CA LEU A 524 -14.36 -13.00 0.49
C LEU A 524 -13.50 -13.41 -0.72
N GLN A 525 -14.00 -14.32 -1.56
CA GLN A 525 -13.26 -14.88 -2.69
C GLN A 525 -13.52 -14.14 -4.02
N ALA A 526 -14.44 -13.18 -4.05
CA ALA A 526 -14.70 -12.36 -5.24
C ALA A 526 -15.34 -11.02 -4.89
N THR A 527 -14.53 -10.02 -4.55
CA THR A 527 -14.84 -8.64 -4.93
C THR A 527 -13.97 -8.34 -6.14
N ALA A 528 -14.56 -8.34 -7.33
CA ALA A 528 -13.86 -7.97 -8.57
C ALA A 528 -13.32 -6.52 -8.55
N ASP A 529 -13.64 -5.77 -7.49
CA ASP A 529 -13.28 -4.37 -7.27
C ASP A 529 -12.06 -4.17 -6.35
N ASP A 530 -11.57 -5.22 -5.64
CA ASP A 530 -10.35 -5.09 -4.84
C ASP A 530 -9.11 -5.09 -5.76
N PRO A 531 -8.14 -4.18 -5.53
CA PRO A 531 -6.96 -4.14 -6.36
C PRO A 531 -6.14 -5.43 -6.19
N THR A 532 -5.62 -5.93 -7.30
CA THR A 532 -4.67 -7.06 -7.36
C THR A 532 -3.34 -6.69 -6.70
N LEU A 533 -2.52 -7.68 -6.33
CA LEU A 533 -1.18 -7.39 -5.78
C LEU A 533 -0.34 -6.60 -6.80
N ASP A 534 -0.44 -6.94 -8.09
CA ASP A 534 0.19 -6.22 -9.21
C ASP A 534 -0.16 -4.73 -9.21
N GLN A 535 -1.45 -4.41 -9.18
CA GLN A 535 -1.93 -3.03 -9.21
C GLN A 535 -1.37 -2.21 -8.04
N VAL A 536 -1.38 -2.76 -6.83
CA VAL A 536 -0.88 -2.04 -5.65
C VAL A 536 0.65 -1.96 -5.65
N ALA A 537 1.35 -3.02 -6.05
CA ALA A 537 2.82 -3.04 -6.13
C ALA A 537 3.35 -2.00 -7.12
N ARG A 538 2.69 -1.86 -8.29
CA ARG A 538 3.02 -0.82 -9.28
C ARG A 538 2.85 0.59 -8.70
N VAL A 539 1.80 0.84 -7.92
CA VAL A 539 1.60 2.12 -7.24
C VAL A 539 2.67 2.36 -6.16
N ALA A 540 3.04 1.33 -5.42
CA ALA A 540 4.11 1.38 -4.41
C ALA A 540 5.52 1.50 -5.01
N GLY A 541 5.69 1.36 -6.33
CA GLY A 541 7.00 1.42 -6.98
C GLY A 541 7.92 0.24 -6.65
N VAL A 542 7.34 -0.92 -6.31
CA VAL A 542 8.03 -2.18 -6.01
C VAL A 542 7.49 -3.29 -6.90
N HIS A 543 8.21 -4.41 -7.02
CA HIS A 543 7.67 -5.61 -7.66
C HIS A 543 7.16 -6.62 -6.61
N ILE A 544 6.13 -7.34 -6.99
CA ILE A 544 5.62 -8.54 -6.33
C ILE A 544 5.70 -9.70 -7.33
N GLY A 545 6.32 -10.81 -6.94
CA GLY A 545 6.59 -11.95 -7.82
C GLY A 545 6.23 -13.30 -7.24
N ALA A 546 6.27 -14.31 -8.11
CA ALA A 546 6.14 -15.73 -7.75
C ALA A 546 7.17 -16.59 -8.50
N ASP A 547 7.63 -17.67 -7.89
CA ASP A 547 8.36 -18.73 -8.58
C ASP A 547 7.40 -19.65 -9.36
N VAL A 548 7.48 -19.64 -10.68
CA VAL A 548 6.66 -20.48 -11.58
C VAL A 548 7.45 -20.88 -12.82
N TYR A 549 7.42 -22.18 -13.14
CA TYR A 549 8.14 -22.74 -14.30
C TYR A 549 7.39 -23.91 -14.97
N LYS A 550 6.09 -24.05 -14.69
CA LYS A 550 5.28 -25.23 -15.06
C LYS A 550 4.73 -25.15 -16.50
N SER A 551 3.87 -24.18 -16.78
CA SER A 551 3.14 -24.08 -18.06
C SER A 551 2.79 -22.62 -18.40
N ARG A 552 2.46 -22.38 -19.69
CA ARG A 552 1.92 -21.08 -20.13
C ARG A 552 0.69 -20.66 -19.34
N GLU A 553 -0.23 -21.58 -19.07
CA GLU A 553 -1.44 -21.31 -18.28
C GLU A 553 -1.10 -20.82 -16.86
N ALA A 554 -0.08 -21.40 -16.22
CA ALA A 554 0.37 -20.93 -14.91
C ALA A 554 0.96 -19.52 -14.99
N ILE A 555 1.72 -19.21 -16.05
CA ILE A 555 2.29 -17.87 -16.30
C ILE A 555 1.17 -16.84 -16.57
N ASP A 556 0.18 -17.19 -17.40
CA ASP A 556 -0.99 -16.34 -17.69
C ASP A 556 -1.82 -16.06 -16.42
N TRP A 557 -1.84 -17.01 -15.48
CA TRP A 557 -2.47 -16.80 -14.18
C TRP A 557 -1.62 -15.88 -13.30
N VAL A 558 -0.30 -16.10 -13.23
CA VAL A 558 0.64 -15.25 -12.47
C VAL A 558 0.54 -13.79 -12.92
N ALA A 559 0.43 -13.55 -14.23
CA ALA A 559 0.29 -12.20 -14.80
C ALA A 559 -0.94 -11.41 -14.31
N ARG A 560 -1.92 -12.08 -13.70
CA ARG A 560 -3.11 -11.42 -13.14
C ARG A 560 -2.87 -10.83 -11.76
N GLU A 561 -1.89 -11.34 -11.03
CA GLU A 561 -1.64 -10.98 -9.63
C GLU A 561 -0.23 -10.45 -9.40
N PHE A 562 0.74 -10.75 -10.27
CA PHE A 562 2.15 -10.46 -10.04
C PHE A 562 2.77 -9.60 -11.15
N THR A 563 3.80 -8.85 -10.78
CA THR A 563 4.60 -8.02 -11.68
C THR A 563 5.85 -8.72 -12.21
N SER A 564 6.26 -9.83 -11.58
CA SER A 564 7.50 -10.53 -11.90
C SER A 564 7.44 -12.03 -11.67
N ILE A 565 8.36 -12.76 -12.29
CA ILE A 565 8.54 -14.20 -12.15
C ILE A 565 10.01 -14.53 -11.89
N THR A 566 10.25 -15.54 -11.06
CA THR A 566 11.53 -16.24 -10.99
C THR A 566 11.41 -17.55 -11.76
N CYS A 567 12.36 -17.82 -12.66
CA CYS A 567 12.30 -19.00 -13.53
C CYS A 567 12.84 -20.29 -12.87
N GLY A 568 12.58 -20.50 -11.57
CA GLY A 568 12.87 -21.72 -10.80
C GLY A 568 14.14 -22.48 -11.21
N PRO A 569 14.04 -23.75 -11.64
CA PRO A 569 15.18 -24.56 -12.08
C PRO A 569 15.59 -24.30 -13.54
N ALA A 570 14.78 -23.60 -14.35
CA ALA A 570 14.88 -23.59 -15.81
C ALA A 570 16.19 -23.00 -16.35
N VAL A 571 16.86 -22.18 -15.55
CA VAL A 571 18.16 -21.56 -15.91
C VAL A 571 19.30 -22.01 -15.00
N LYS A 572 19.11 -23.05 -14.17
CA LYS A 572 20.17 -23.67 -13.36
C LYS A 572 21.01 -24.63 -14.21
N TRP A 573 22.27 -24.82 -13.85
CA TRP A 573 23.24 -25.68 -14.56
C TRP A 573 22.67 -27.01 -15.07
N PRO A 574 22.01 -27.83 -14.22
CA PRO A 574 21.40 -29.09 -14.65
C PRO A 574 20.45 -28.99 -15.85
N MET A 575 19.66 -27.92 -15.92
CA MET A 575 18.55 -27.82 -16.87
C MET A 575 18.97 -27.27 -18.23
N ILE A 576 20.03 -26.48 -18.26
CA ILE A 576 20.54 -25.84 -19.47
C ILE A 576 21.70 -26.60 -20.10
N GLN A 577 22.30 -27.57 -19.41
CA GLN A 577 23.35 -28.42 -19.98
C GLN A 577 22.74 -29.49 -20.89
N LYS A 578 23.15 -29.47 -22.15
CA LYS A 578 22.71 -30.44 -23.14
C LYS A 578 23.29 -31.81 -22.81
N ASP A 579 22.39 -32.76 -22.61
CA ASP A 579 22.67 -34.17 -22.27
C ASP A 579 23.45 -34.33 -20.96
N GLY A 580 23.35 -33.33 -20.06
CA GLY A 580 24.14 -33.26 -18.83
C GLY A 580 25.61 -32.90 -19.05
N LYS A 581 25.98 -32.50 -20.28
CA LYS A 581 27.35 -32.24 -20.67
C LYS A 581 27.79 -30.81 -20.39
N LEU A 582 28.92 -30.66 -19.71
CA LEU A 582 29.50 -29.34 -19.48
C LEU A 582 29.94 -28.67 -20.79
N GLY A 583 29.53 -27.41 -21.00
CA GLY A 583 29.92 -26.60 -22.17
C GLY A 583 29.04 -26.78 -23.41
N GLU A 584 28.08 -27.70 -23.38
CA GLU A 584 27.02 -27.80 -24.39
C GLU A 584 25.70 -27.34 -23.77
N TYR A 585 24.95 -26.47 -24.45
CA TYR A 585 23.76 -25.83 -23.87
C TYR A 585 22.48 -26.14 -24.66
N ASP A 586 21.37 -26.31 -23.94
CA ASP A 586 20.00 -26.41 -24.45
C ASP A 586 19.12 -25.39 -23.71
N PHE A 587 18.85 -24.27 -24.37
CA PHE A 587 18.07 -23.17 -23.81
C PHE A 587 16.57 -23.29 -24.05
N ALA A 588 16.11 -24.32 -24.77
CA ALA A 588 14.74 -24.36 -25.28
C ALA A 588 13.67 -24.29 -24.19
N LEU A 589 13.92 -24.88 -23.02
CA LEU A 589 12.99 -24.80 -21.88
C LEU A 589 12.97 -23.38 -21.28
N GLY A 590 14.13 -22.83 -20.99
CA GLY A 590 14.24 -21.48 -20.42
C GLY A 590 13.69 -20.42 -21.37
N ASP A 591 13.95 -20.52 -22.68
CA ASP A 591 13.39 -19.62 -23.69
C ASP A 591 11.86 -19.61 -23.66
N ARG A 592 11.21 -20.78 -23.61
CA ARG A 592 9.74 -20.85 -23.55
C ARG A 592 9.16 -20.16 -22.32
N ILE A 593 9.81 -20.29 -21.16
CA ILE A 593 9.33 -19.69 -19.91
C ILE A 593 9.58 -18.18 -19.93
N VAL A 594 10.78 -17.76 -20.33
CA VAL A 594 11.17 -16.35 -20.40
C VAL A 594 10.31 -15.61 -21.42
N ASP A 595 10.13 -16.16 -22.62
CA ASP A 595 9.28 -15.54 -23.66
C ASP A 595 7.82 -15.45 -23.23
N ALA A 596 7.27 -16.52 -22.64
CA ALA A 596 5.91 -16.47 -22.11
C ALA A 596 5.73 -15.42 -21.01
N ALA A 597 6.72 -15.22 -20.14
CA ALA A 597 6.68 -14.19 -19.12
C ALA A 597 6.76 -12.78 -19.72
N LEU A 598 7.65 -12.58 -20.68
CA LEU A 598 7.83 -11.29 -21.36
C LEU A 598 6.60 -10.91 -22.21
N ASP A 599 5.95 -11.88 -22.86
CA ASP A 599 4.69 -11.70 -23.59
C ASP A 599 3.59 -11.10 -22.71
N GLU A 600 3.54 -11.51 -21.44
CA GLU A 600 2.59 -11.01 -20.43
C GLU A 600 3.08 -9.75 -19.71
N GLY A 601 4.24 -9.20 -20.10
CA GLY A 601 4.82 -7.98 -19.50
C GLY A 601 5.40 -8.19 -18.10
N LEU A 602 5.72 -9.43 -17.72
CA LEU A 602 6.36 -9.74 -16.44
C LEU A 602 7.85 -9.44 -16.49
N ARG A 603 8.37 -8.88 -15.39
CA ARG A 603 9.81 -8.83 -15.13
C ARG A 603 10.33 -10.24 -14.83
N VAL A 604 11.48 -10.60 -15.40
CA VAL A 604 12.09 -11.92 -15.19
C VAL A 604 13.35 -11.83 -14.32
N ARG A 605 13.43 -12.66 -13.28
CA ARG A 605 14.64 -12.90 -12.47
C ARG A 605 15.27 -14.25 -12.84
N GLY A 606 16.53 -14.23 -13.23
CA GLY A 606 17.33 -15.41 -13.52
C GLY A 606 17.93 -16.01 -12.24
N HIS A 607 17.68 -17.28 -12.00
CA HIS A 607 18.09 -17.99 -10.78
C HIS A 607 18.54 -19.42 -11.12
N THR A 608 19.82 -19.79 -11.09
CA THR A 608 21.01 -19.02 -10.68
C THR A 608 22.25 -19.47 -11.45
N LEU A 609 23.27 -18.60 -11.57
CA LEU A 609 24.46 -18.84 -12.38
C LEU A 609 25.59 -19.58 -11.67
N VAL A 610 25.73 -19.45 -10.36
CA VAL A 610 26.77 -20.14 -9.58
C VAL A 610 26.15 -20.61 -8.27
N TRP A 611 26.06 -21.92 -8.14
CA TRP A 611 25.62 -22.61 -6.94
C TRP A 611 26.36 -23.96 -6.94
N ASP A 612 26.70 -24.50 -5.79
CA ASP A 612 27.39 -25.81 -5.69
C ASP A 612 26.95 -26.63 -4.47
N THR A 613 26.52 -25.95 -3.42
CA THR A 613 26.06 -26.60 -2.19
C THR A 613 24.55 -26.70 -2.17
N ASN A 614 23.99 -27.78 -2.70
CA ASN A 614 22.67 -28.23 -2.24
C ASN A 614 22.84 -29.53 -1.44
N PRO A 615 22.41 -29.58 -0.17
CA PRO A 615 22.39 -30.80 0.67
C PRO A 615 21.64 -32.00 0.06
N LEU A 616 20.93 -31.81 -1.05
CA LEU A 616 20.16 -32.82 -1.78
C LEU A 616 20.87 -33.35 -3.05
N GLY A 617 22.07 -32.84 -3.40
CA GLY A 617 22.94 -33.45 -4.42
C GLY A 617 22.67 -33.09 -5.88
N PHE A 618 22.35 -31.83 -6.20
CA PHE A 618 21.86 -31.38 -7.52
C PHE A 618 22.91 -30.88 -8.53
N TYR A 619 24.09 -31.48 -8.62
CA TYR A 619 25.05 -31.16 -9.71
C TYR A 619 25.29 -32.35 -10.62
N ALA A 620 25.50 -32.06 -11.91
CA ALA A 620 25.96 -33.06 -12.85
C ALA A 620 27.31 -33.60 -12.34
N ASP A 621 27.42 -34.92 -12.20
CA ASP A 621 28.67 -35.60 -11.81
C ASP A 621 29.87 -35.17 -12.69
N GLU A 622 29.58 -34.65 -13.88
CA GLU A 622 30.56 -34.15 -14.84
C GLU A 622 31.43 -33.00 -14.34
N LEU A 623 30.89 -31.98 -13.64
CA LEU A 623 31.72 -30.85 -13.20
C LEU A 623 32.76 -31.29 -12.15
N PRO A 624 32.37 -31.98 -11.05
CA PRO A 624 33.35 -32.59 -10.16
C PRO A 624 34.32 -33.54 -10.88
N SER A 625 33.83 -34.38 -11.80
CA SER A 625 34.68 -35.33 -12.54
C SER A 625 35.71 -34.64 -13.45
N LEU A 626 35.32 -33.57 -14.16
CA LEU A 626 36.20 -32.79 -15.01
C LEU A 626 37.28 -32.08 -14.18
N VAL A 627 36.90 -31.54 -13.03
CA VAL A 627 37.82 -30.89 -12.10
C VAL A 627 38.80 -31.92 -11.52
N GLU A 628 38.33 -33.11 -11.14
CA GLU A 628 39.21 -34.17 -10.62
C GLU A 628 40.16 -34.74 -11.69
N ALA A 629 39.72 -34.82 -12.95
CA ALA A 629 40.56 -35.25 -14.07
C ALA A 629 41.55 -34.17 -14.56
N ALA A 630 41.35 -32.90 -14.20
CA ALA A 630 42.19 -31.81 -14.64
C ALA A 630 43.55 -31.79 -13.92
N ALA A 631 44.62 -31.53 -14.69
CA ALA A 631 45.96 -31.32 -14.13
C ALA A 631 46.06 -30.03 -13.29
N ASP A 632 45.25 -29.02 -13.62
CA ASP A 632 45.11 -27.75 -12.90
C ASP A 632 43.64 -27.52 -12.54
N LYS A 633 43.28 -27.91 -11.31
CA LYS A 633 41.90 -27.85 -10.80
C LYS A 633 41.36 -26.41 -10.72
N PRO A 634 42.08 -25.43 -10.12
CA PRO A 634 41.62 -24.04 -10.14
C PRO A 634 41.33 -23.51 -11.56
N SER A 635 42.22 -23.77 -12.53
CA SER A 635 41.98 -23.31 -13.91
C SER A 635 40.76 -23.99 -14.55
N ALA A 636 40.53 -25.28 -14.27
CA ALA A 636 39.35 -26.00 -14.76
C ALA A 636 38.04 -25.44 -14.18
N VAL A 637 37.99 -25.20 -12.86
CA VAL A 637 36.80 -24.61 -12.20
C VAL A 637 36.54 -23.19 -12.71
N ARG A 638 37.58 -22.35 -12.81
CA ARG A 638 37.44 -20.98 -13.33
C ARG A 638 36.97 -20.97 -14.78
N GLY A 639 37.51 -21.86 -15.61
CA GLY A 639 37.10 -22.01 -17.01
C GLY A 639 35.64 -22.41 -17.13
N ALA A 640 35.22 -23.43 -16.39
CA ALA A 640 33.82 -23.89 -16.38
C ALA A 640 32.84 -22.79 -15.93
N MET A 641 33.18 -22.07 -14.85
CA MET A 641 32.39 -20.95 -14.34
C MET A 641 32.24 -19.85 -15.39
N ARG A 642 33.36 -19.43 -15.99
CA ARG A 642 33.38 -18.41 -17.04
C ARG A 642 32.54 -18.81 -18.24
N ASP A 643 32.78 -19.99 -18.78
CA ASP A 643 32.13 -20.43 -20.01
C ASP A 643 30.61 -20.58 -19.80
N HIS A 644 30.19 -21.05 -18.62
CA HIS A 644 28.79 -21.08 -18.22
C HIS A 644 28.16 -19.69 -18.11
N ILE A 645 28.76 -18.78 -17.32
CA ILE A 645 28.23 -17.43 -17.12
C ILE A 645 28.07 -16.72 -18.46
N HIS A 646 29.08 -16.74 -19.33
CA HIS A 646 28.99 -16.10 -20.64
C HIS A 646 27.94 -16.75 -21.53
N ALA A 647 27.86 -18.08 -21.60
CA ALA A 647 26.88 -18.74 -22.46
C ALA A 647 25.45 -18.39 -22.05
N VAL A 648 25.13 -18.45 -20.75
CA VAL A 648 23.77 -18.22 -20.25
C VAL A 648 23.39 -16.76 -20.32
N MET A 649 24.23 -15.86 -19.79
CA MET A 649 23.88 -14.45 -19.74
C MET A 649 23.89 -13.81 -21.12
N SER A 650 24.83 -14.18 -22.01
CA SER A 650 24.81 -13.65 -23.38
C SER A 650 23.57 -14.10 -24.15
N HIS A 651 23.06 -15.31 -23.88
CA HIS A 651 21.84 -15.83 -24.52
C HIS A 651 20.58 -15.07 -24.06
N TYR A 652 20.49 -14.72 -22.78
CA TYR A 652 19.36 -13.99 -22.19
C TYR A 652 19.56 -12.48 -22.06
N ALA A 653 20.62 -11.94 -22.67
CA ALA A 653 20.95 -10.52 -22.57
C ALA A 653 19.78 -9.64 -23.02
N GLY A 654 19.41 -8.67 -22.18
CA GLY A 654 18.26 -7.79 -22.41
C GLY A 654 16.87 -8.44 -22.25
N ARG A 655 16.77 -9.76 -22.00
CA ARG A 655 15.52 -10.48 -21.69
C ARG A 655 15.36 -10.77 -20.19
N ILE A 656 16.48 -11.02 -19.49
CA ILE A 656 16.52 -11.18 -18.03
C ILE A 656 17.33 -10.04 -17.43
N HIS A 657 16.64 -9.15 -16.70
CA HIS A 657 17.24 -7.92 -16.17
C HIS A 657 17.85 -8.07 -14.77
N THR A 658 17.60 -9.16 -14.07
CA THR A 658 18.22 -9.41 -12.75
C THR A 658 18.62 -10.84 -12.59
N TRP A 659 19.84 -11.05 -12.10
CA TRP A 659 20.45 -12.36 -11.92
C TRP A 659 20.90 -12.59 -10.49
N ASP A 660 20.52 -13.76 -9.97
CA ASP A 660 21.26 -14.40 -8.88
C ASP A 660 22.55 -14.97 -9.45
N VAL A 661 23.63 -14.18 -9.37
CA VAL A 661 24.93 -14.58 -9.88
C VAL A 661 25.52 -15.67 -9.01
N VAL A 662 25.49 -15.50 -7.69
CA VAL A 662 25.93 -16.51 -6.73
C VAL A 662 24.81 -16.76 -5.73
N ASN A 663 24.41 -18.02 -5.59
CA ASN A 663 23.41 -18.46 -4.62
C ASN A 663 24.07 -19.19 -3.44
N GLU A 664 23.65 -18.82 -2.23
CA GLU A 664 24.04 -19.45 -0.96
C GLU A 664 25.56 -19.58 -0.72
N PRO A 665 26.39 -18.56 -0.99
CA PRO A 665 27.83 -18.65 -0.77
C PRO A 665 28.22 -18.88 0.69
N MET A 666 27.32 -18.64 1.65
CA MET A 666 27.58 -18.73 3.09
C MET A 666 27.12 -20.06 3.71
N ILE A 667 26.75 -21.08 2.92
CA ILE A 667 26.49 -22.42 3.46
C ILE A 667 27.77 -23.00 4.06
N GLY A 668 27.68 -23.48 5.30
CA GLY A 668 28.77 -24.15 6.02
C GLY A 668 29.70 -23.24 6.84
N GLY A 669 29.51 -21.92 6.84
CA GLY A 669 30.29 -21.02 7.70
C GLY A 669 30.11 -19.53 7.43
N ALA A 670 30.70 -18.68 8.28
CA ALA A 670 30.57 -17.21 8.19
C ALA A 670 31.38 -16.54 7.07
N ARG A 671 32.15 -17.31 6.29
CA ARG A 671 32.95 -16.85 5.14
C ARG A 671 32.85 -17.84 3.95
N GLY A 672 31.81 -18.67 3.92
CA GLY A 672 31.72 -19.81 3.00
C GLY A 672 32.40 -21.06 3.54
N SER A 673 32.40 -22.14 2.74
CA SER A 673 32.85 -23.47 3.18
C SER A 673 33.74 -24.15 2.13
N SER A 674 34.72 -24.95 2.59
CA SER A 674 35.48 -25.87 1.74
C SER A 674 34.62 -26.98 1.13
N ASP A 675 33.37 -27.13 1.56
CA ASP A 675 32.41 -28.05 0.95
C ASP A 675 31.89 -27.53 -0.41
N ASN A 676 31.92 -26.20 -0.62
CA ASN A 676 31.63 -25.58 -1.91
C ASN A 676 32.85 -25.69 -2.84
N LEU A 677 32.67 -26.32 -4.00
CA LEU A 677 33.65 -26.59 -5.06
C LEU A 677 34.34 -25.31 -5.54
N PHE A 678 33.58 -24.25 -5.82
CA PHE A 678 34.13 -22.99 -6.29
C PHE A 678 35.02 -22.38 -5.21
N TYR A 679 34.53 -22.30 -3.98
CA TYR A 679 35.33 -21.82 -2.84
C TYR A 679 36.58 -22.67 -2.61
N ARG A 680 36.45 -24.01 -2.61
CA ARG A 680 37.55 -24.95 -2.35
C ARG A 680 38.72 -24.76 -3.32
N HIS A 681 38.43 -24.50 -4.60
CA HIS A 681 39.45 -24.45 -5.65
C HIS A 681 39.85 -23.04 -6.07
N LEU A 682 38.98 -22.04 -5.90
CA LEU A 682 39.23 -20.66 -6.31
C LEU A 682 39.44 -19.70 -5.14
N GLY A 683 39.07 -20.09 -3.91
CA GLY A 683 39.08 -19.21 -2.73
C GLY A 683 37.93 -18.20 -2.74
N GLU A 684 37.86 -17.33 -1.73
CA GLU A 684 36.79 -16.33 -1.54
C GLU A 684 36.55 -15.43 -2.77
N ASP A 685 37.60 -15.16 -3.56
CA ASP A 685 37.55 -14.23 -4.71
C ASP A 685 36.67 -14.72 -5.87
N TYR A 686 36.26 -16.00 -5.89
CA TYR A 686 35.41 -16.54 -6.95
C TYR A 686 34.09 -15.78 -7.11
N ILE A 687 33.58 -15.20 -6.02
CA ILE A 687 32.33 -14.43 -6.00
C ILE A 687 32.52 -13.11 -6.78
N ALA A 688 33.62 -12.41 -6.52
CA ALA A 688 33.98 -11.19 -7.25
C ALA A 688 34.26 -11.49 -8.72
N ASP A 689 34.96 -12.59 -9.01
CA ASP A 689 35.22 -13.06 -10.38
C ASP A 689 33.91 -13.38 -11.12
N ALA A 690 32.98 -14.11 -10.49
CA ALA A 690 31.67 -14.43 -11.08
C ALA A 690 30.86 -13.16 -11.40
N LEU A 691 30.85 -12.18 -10.50
CA LEU A 691 30.20 -10.89 -10.73
C LEU A 691 30.83 -10.13 -11.92
N ARG A 692 32.16 -10.10 -12.03
CA ARG A 692 32.85 -9.45 -13.15
C ARG A 692 32.52 -10.14 -14.48
N LEU A 693 32.57 -11.48 -14.51
CA LEU A 693 32.22 -12.27 -15.69
C LEU A 693 30.76 -12.06 -16.10
N ALA A 694 29.86 -11.96 -15.13
CA ALA A 694 28.46 -11.69 -15.36
C ALA A 694 28.25 -10.30 -15.98
N HIS A 695 28.93 -9.28 -15.43
CA HIS A 695 28.88 -7.92 -15.97
C HIS A 695 29.53 -7.79 -17.36
N GLU A 696 30.57 -8.56 -17.63
CA GLU A 696 31.18 -8.66 -18.97
C GLU A 696 30.22 -9.28 -19.99
N ALA A 697 29.40 -10.26 -19.57
CA ALA A 697 28.43 -10.93 -20.44
C ALA A 697 27.18 -10.08 -20.72
N ASP A 698 26.65 -9.40 -19.70
CA ASP A 698 25.56 -8.43 -19.85
C ASP A 698 25.78 -7.25 -18.88
N PRO A 699 26.31 -6.10 -19.36
CA PRO A 699 26.58 -4.96 -18.50
C PRO A 699 25.32 -4.23 -18.03
N ASP A 700 24.17 -4.47 -18.67
CA ASP A 700 22.89 -3.83 -18.36
C ASP A 700 22.08 -4.62 -17.32
N ALA A 701 22.49 -5.85 -16.99
CA ALA A 701 21.82 -6.68 -15.99
C ALA A 701 22.15 -6.26 -14.54
N GLU A 702 21.14 -6.30 -13.67
CA GLU A 702 21.33 -6.14 -12.23
C GLU A 702 21.84 -7.46 -11.62
N LEU A 703 23.00 -7.38 -10.96
CA LEU A 703 23.71 -8.55 -10.44
C LEU A 703 23.56 -8.64 -8.93
N HIS A 704 22.98 -9.75 -8.47
CA HIS A 704 22.66 -10.01 -7.07
C HIS A 704 23.41 -11.23 -6.54
N ILE A 705 23.63 -11.23 -5.23
CA ILE A 705 23.95 -12.43 -4.45
C ILE A 705 22.70 -12.80 -3.65
N ASN A 706 22.29 -14.06 -3.70
CA ASN A 706 21.12 -14.58 -3.00
C ASN A 706 21.52 -15.47 -1.83
N GLU A 707 20.92 -15.29 -0.65
CA GLU A 707 21.32 -16.05 0.53
C GLU A 707 20.13 -16.43 1.43
N ALA A 708 20.26 -17.61 2.04
CA ALA A 708 19.33 -18.18 3.01
C ALA A 708 19.80 -17.88 4.44
N PHE A 709 18.96 -17.28 5.27
CA PHE A 709 19.31 -17.00 6.66
C PHE A 709 18.49 -17.85 7.62
N GLY A 710 19.17 -18.45 8.62
CA GLY A 710 18.49 -19.03 9.78
C GLY A 710 17.91 -17.92 10.67
N ASN A 711 18.72 -16.91 10.95
CA ASN A 711 18.37 -15.66 11.62
C ASN A 711 19.13 -14.49 10.96
N TYR A 712 18.66 -13.27 11.17
CA TYR A 712 19.24 -12.04 10.59
C TYR A 712 20.26 -11.34 11.50
N HIS A 713 20.76 -12.06 12.49
CA HIS A 713 21.80 -11.64 13.44
C HIS A 713 22.80 -12.79 13.64
N GLY A 714 23.91 -12.49 14.33
CA GLY A 714 24.94 -13.49 14.64
C GLY A 714 25.94 -13.71 13.51
N GLU A 715 26.70 -14.82 13.62
CA GLU A 715 27.92 -15.03 12.84
C GLU A 715 27.69 -15.06 11.33
N LYS A 716 26.65 -15.76 10.84
CA LYS A 716 26.34 -15.83 9.40
C LYS A 716 25.93 -14.47 8.83
N ALA A 717 25.08 -13.72 9.55
CA ALA A 717 24.63 -12.41 9.11
C ALA A 717 25.77 -11.38 9.07
N GLU A 718 26.61 -11.33 10.11
CA GLU A 718 27.76 -10.44 10.16
C GLU A 718 28.86 -10.84 9.16
N GLY A 719 29.06 -12.15 8.96
CA GLY A 719 29.93 -12.71 7.93
C GLY A 719 29.50 -12.30 6.51
N PHE A 720 28.19 -12.40 6.22
CA PHE A 720 27.65 -11.95 4.94
C PHE A 720 27.81 -10.44 4.75
N LEU A 721 27.53 -9.61 5.77
CA LEU A 721 27.79 -8.18 5.69
C LEU A 721 29.27 -7.86 5.45
N ALA A 722 30.18 -8.64 6.02
CA ALA A 722 31.61 -8.51 5.75
C ALA A 722 31.96 -8.86 4.30
N LEU A 723 31.40 -9.95 3.76
CA LEU A 723 31.54 -10.30 2.34
C LEU A 723 31.04 -9.15 1.43
N LEU A 724 29.87 -8.57 1.70
CA LEU A 724 29.34 -7.45 0.91
C LEU A 724 30.28 -6.23 0.94
N ARG A 725 30.87 -5.91 2.11
CA ARG A 725 31.85 -4.83 2.22
C ARG A 725 33.11 -5.12 1.41
N ASP A 726 33.60 -6.36 1.45
CA ASP A 726 34.79 -6.75 0.71
C ASP A 726 34.55 -6.68 -0.80
N LEU A 727 33.41 -7.15 -1.29
CA LEU A 727 33.02 -7.04 -2.70
C LEU A 727 32.94 -5.58 -3.16
N ARG A 728 32.38 -4.69 -2.33
CA ARG A 728 32.35 -3.25 -2.61
C ARG A 728 33.75 -2.63 -2.62
N ALA A 729 34.63 -3.05 -1.69
CA ALA A 729 36.01 -2.57 -1.65
C ALA A 729 36.87 -3.06 -2.83
N GLN A 730 36.48 -4.18 -3.44
CA GLN A 730 37.10 -4.74 -4.65
C GLN A 730 36.51 -4.19 -5.96
N ASP A 731 35.62 -3.21 -5.90
CA ASP A 731 34.85 -2.68 -7.03
C ASP A 731 34.17 -3.79 -7.86
N ALA A 732 33.70 -4.86 -7.20
CA ALA A 732 32.90 -5.88 -7.86
C ALA A 732 31.55 -5.29 -8.30
N PRO A 733 31.01 -5.65 -9.48
CA PRO A 733 29.77 -5.09 -10.03
C PRO A 733 28.53 -5.69 -9.32
N LEU A 734 28.43 -5.46 -8.02
CA LEU A 734 27.33 -5.90 -7.17
C LEU A 734 26.28 -4.79 -7.05
N HIS A 735 25.06 -5.09 -7.49
CA HIS A 735 23.95 -4.14 -7.54
C HIS A 735 22.93 -4.36 -6.42
N GLY A 736 22.75 -5.61 -5.99
CA GLY A 736 21.78 -5.92 -4.95
C GLY A 736 22.00 -7.26 -4.24
N VAL A 737 21.11 -7.53 -3.30
CA VAL A 737 21.07 -8.74 -2.48
C VAL A 737 19.67 -9.36 -2.55
N GLY A 738 19.62 -10.66 -2.81
CA GLY A 738 18.42 -11.47 -2.60
C GLY A 738 18.43 -12.08 -1.20
N ILE A 739 17.32 -11.94 -0.48
CA ILE A 739 17.09 -12.58 0.82
C ILE A 739 15.99 -13.62 0.64
N GLN A 740 16.37 -14.91 0.61
CA GLN A 740 15.42 -16.00 0.32
C GLN A 740 14.20 -15.95 1.23
N SER A 741 14.39 -15.68 2.52
CA SER A 741 13.28 -15.54 3.49
C SER A 741 12.45 -16.80 3.74
N HIS A 742 12.97 -17.99 3.46
CA HIS A 742 12.28 -19.24 3.83
C HIS A 742 12.11 -19.43 5.33
N HIS A 743 10.91 -19.71 5.82
CA HIS A 743 10.65 -20.03 7.23
C HIS A 743 10.61 -21.54 7.50
N ILE A 744 11.68 -22.26 7.11
CA ILE A 744 11.71 -23.72 7.15
C ILE A 744 11.50 -24.30 8.55
N ASN A 745 12.36 -23.91 9.50
CA ASN A 745 12.37 -24.52 10.84
C ASN A 745 11.62 -23.69 11.89
N ALA A 746 11.48 -22.38 11.67
CA ALA A 746 10.82 -21.46 12.59
C ALA A 746 10.43 -20.15 11.89
N THR A 747 9.42 -19.47 12.44
CA THR A 747 9.20 -18.04 12.21
C THR A 747 10.39 -17.24 12.74
N LYS A 748 10.75 -16.16 12.04
CA LYS A 748 11.84 -15.25 12.44
C LYS A 748 11.23 -13.91 12.86
N ASP A 749 12.01 -13.06 13.52
CA ASP A 749 11.57 -11.74 13.95
C ASP A 749 11.60 -10.72 12.79
N PRO A 750 10.48 -10.07 12.42
CA PRO A 750 10.46 -9.00 11.42
C PRO A 750 11.38 -7.82 11.76
N ALA A 751 11.58 -7.51 13.05
CA ALA A 751 12.44 -6.42 13.48
C ALA A 751 13.92 -6.72 13.17
N ASP A 752 14.34 -7.97 13.31
CA ASP A 752 15.69 -8.41 12.95
C ASP A 752 15.92 -8.35 11.44
N LEU A 753 14.92 -8.76 10.64
CA LEU A 753 14.96 -8.59 9.19
C LEU A 753 15.18 -7.12 8.81
N LYS A 754 14.35 -6.22 9.36
CA LYS A 754 14.45 -4.77 9.07
C LYS A 754 15.83 -4.22 9.40
N GLN A 755 16.35 -4.51 10.59
CA GLN A 755 17.68 -4.05 11.01
C GLN A 755 18.79 -4.59 10.10
N PHE A 756 18.71 -5.85 9.69
CA PHE A 756 19.66 -6.43 8.76
C PHE A 756 19.59 -5.79 7.38
N MET A 757 18.38 -5.58 6.86
CA MET A 757 18.16 -4.89 5.59
C MET A 757 18.66 -3.45 5.63
N GLU A 758 18.50 -2.73 6.73
CA GLU A 758 19.08 -1.38 6.91
C GLU A 758 20.61 -1.39 6.85
N LYS A 759 21.27 -2.41 7.42
CA LYS A 759 22.72 -2.59 7.31
C LYS A 759 23.16 -2.87 5.88
N VAL A 760 22.40 -3.67 5.12
CA VAL A 760 22.67 -3.93 3.69
C VAL A 760 22.44 -2.65 2.86
N ALA A 761 21.35 -1.94 3.12
CA ALA A 761 21.00 -0.68 2.45
C ALA A 761 22.08 0.40 2.66
N ALA A 762 22.70 0.45 3.85
CA ALA A 762 23.80 1.36 4.15
C ALA A 762 25.06 1.11 3.30
N LEU A 763 25.18 -0.05 2.64
CA LEU A 763 26.24 -0.34 1.66
C LEU A 763 25.89 0.15 0.24
N GLY A 764 24.72 0.76 0.05
CA GLY A 764 24.23 1.26 -1.23
C GLY A 764 23.67 0.17 -2.15
N LEU A 765 23.32 -0.99 -1.61
CA LEU A 765 22.81 -2.15 -2.36
C LEU A 765 21.27 -2.17 -2.36
N ARG A 766 20.68 -2.59 -3.48
CA ARG A 766 19.25 -2.92 -3.56
C ARG A 766 18.97 -4.23 -2.83
N ILE A 767 17.73 -4.41 -2.36
CA ILE A 767 17.32 -5.61 -1.63
C ILE A 767 16.02 -6.14 -2.22
N GLU A 768 15.93 -7.45 -2.40
CA GLU A 768 14.69 -8.15 -2.74
C GLU A 768 14.49 -9.31 -1.79
N LEU A 769 13.25 -9.53 -1.30
CA LEU A 769 12.89 -10.83 -0.74
C LEU A 769 12.63 -11.76 -1.92
N THR A 770 13.32 -12.88 -2.01
CA THR A 770 13.39 -13.66 -3.25
C THR A 770 12.60 -14.97 -3.24
N GLU A 771 12.39 -15.56 -2.06
CA GLU A 771 11.82 -16.92 -1.93
C GLU A 771 10.88 -17.03 -0.72
N LEU A 772 10.06 -16.00 -0.47
CA LEU A 772 9.23 -15.92 0.73
C LEU A 772 8.19 -17.04 0.77
N ASP A 773 8.22 -17.83 1.84
CA ASP A 773 7.22 -18.84 2.16
C ASP A 773 7.18 -19.08 3.69
N VAL A 774 5.98 -19.32 4.24
CA VAL A 774 5.79 -19.41 5.69
C VAL A 774 4.88 -20.58 6.06
N PRO A 775 5.42 -21.75 6.43
CA PRO A 775 4.62 -22.92 6.79
C PRO A 775 3.61 -22.66 7.93
N ILE A 776 2.38 -23.15 7.74
CA ILE A 776 1.24 -22.98 8.65
C ILE A 776 1.47 -23.65 10.01
N HIS A 777 2.28 -24.72 10.06
CA HIS A 777 2.54 -25.46 11.30
C HIS A 777 3.24 -24.62 12.36
N HIS A 778 3.95 -23.54 11.99
CA HIS A 778 4.51 -22.57 12.96
C HIS A 778 3.43 -21.88 13.79
N PHE A 779 2.20 -21.88 13.29
CA PHE A 779 1.05 -21.27 13.93
C PHE A 779 0.06 -22.32 14.43
N ALA A 780 0.45 -23.61 14.50
CA ALA A 780 -0.46 -24.69 14.92
C ALA A 780 -1.04 -24.49 16.34
N ASP A 781 -0.27 -23.84 17.23
CA ASP A 781 -0.73 -23.49 18.58
C ASP A 781 -1.59 -22.21 18.61
N ALA A 782 -1.61 -21.46 17.50
CA ALA A 782 -2.45 -20.28 17.39
C ALA A 782 -3.92 -20.69 17.33
N HIS A 783 -4.77 -19.83 17.86
CA HIS A 783 -6.19 -20.09 17.86
C HIS A 783 -6.80 -20.09 16.45
N ASP A 784 -6.22 -19.28 15.54
CA ASP A 784 -6.42 -19.36 14.10
C ASP A 784 -5.04 -19.34 13.41
N PRO A 785 -4.51 -20.51 13.03
CA PRO A 785 -3.27 -20.64 12.27
C PRO A 785 -3.26 -19.83 10.97
N TYR A 786 -4.36 -19.75 10.22
CA TYR A 786 -4.38 -19.07 8.91
C TYR A 786 -4.41 -17.56 9.06
N ALA A 787 -5.18 -16.99 10.00
CA ALA A 787 -5.07 -15.57 10.30
C ALA A 787 -3.73 -15.23 10.95
N ALA A 788 -3.18 -16.08 11.83
CA ALA A 788 -1.86 -15.87 12.41
C ALA A 788 -0.75 -15.87 11.35
N GLN A 789 -0.83 -16.77 10.36
CA GLN A 789 0.02 -16.76 9.18
C GLN A 789 -0.17 -15.48 8.37
N GLY A 790 -1.42 -15.05 8.13
CA GLY A 790 -1.72 -13.81 7.40
C GLY A 790 -1.14 -12.56 8.06
N GLU A 791 -1.32 -12.45 9.38
CA GLU A 791 -0.74 -11.38 10.19
C GLU A 791 0.80 -11.43 10.22
N PHE A 792 1.37 -12.62 10.21
CA PHE A 792 2.83 -12.78 10.07
C PHE A 792 3.30 -12.28 8.71
N TYR A 793 2.66 -12.68 7.61
CA TYR A 793 2.96 -12.18 6.25
C TYR A 793 2.88 -10.65 6.18
N ARG A 794 1.83 -10.04 6.75
CA ARG A 794 1.66 -8.58 6.82
C ARG A 794 2.85 -7.92 7.51
N ARG A 795 3.16 -8.31 8.75
CA ARG A 795 4.27 -7.73 9.52
C ARG A 795 5.63 -7.97 8.87
N TRP A 796 5.83 -9.13 8.25
CA TRP A 796 7.06 -9.46 7.53
C TRP A 796 7.27 -8.54 6.32
N CYS A 797 6.23 -8.40 5.50
CA CYS A 797 6.28 -7.56 4.30
C CYS A 797 6.36 -6.07 4.67
N GLU A 798 5.66 -5.61 5.72
CA GLU A 798 5.78 -4.25 6.23
C GLU A 798 7.20 -3.94 6.71
N ALA A 799 7.82 -4.86 7.46
CA ALA A 799 9.19 -4.70 7.92
C ALA A 799 10.16 -4.54 6.73
N ALA A 800 10.03 -5.39 5.71
CA ALA A 800 10.84 -5.30 4.50
C ALA A 800 10.60 -4.01 3.71
N LEU A 801 9.34 -3.70 3.40
CA LEU A 801 8.94 -2.53 2.59
C LEU A 801 9.10 -1.20 3.34
N SER A 802 9.34 -1.22 4.65
CA SER A 802 9.72 -0.02 5.40
C SER A 802 11.16 0.41 5.14
N VAL A 803 11.99 -0.46 4.56
CA VAL A 803 13.36 -0.14 4.14
C VAL A 803 13.33 0.29 2.67
N PRO A 804 13.62 1.56 2.32
CA PRO A 804 13.50 2.06 0.93
C PRO A 804 14.38 1.34 -0.11
N ALA A 805 15.41 0.62 0.33
CA ALA A 805 16.24 -0.20 -0.53
C ALA A 805 15.56 -1.51 -0.96
N CYS A 806 14.47 -1.92 -0.29
CA CYS A 806 13.64 -3.05 -0.69
C CYS A 806 12.88 -2.71 -1.97
N ARG A 807 13.18 -3.42 -3.07
CA ARG A 807 12.60 -3.18 -4.39
C ARG A 807 11.53 -4.18 -4.78
N GLY A 808 11.38 -5.27 -4.02
CA GLY A 808 10.28 -6.18 -4.21
C GLY A 808 10.34 -7.44 -3.36
N ILE A 809 9.29 -8.23 -3.50
CA ILE A 809 9.02 -9.45 -2.76
C ILE A 809 8.62 -10.53 -3.76
N THR A 810 9.23 -11.70 -3.68
CA THR A 810 8.87 -12.87 -4.48
C THR A 810 8.49 -14.02 -3.55
N VAL A 811 7.35 -14.65 -3.82
CA VAL A 811 6.84 -15.82 -3.08
C VAL A 811 7.31 -17.10 -3.77
N TRP A 812 7.77 -18.10 -3.02
CA TRP A 812 8.37 -19.31 -3.59
C TRP A 812 7.35 -20.39 -4.01
N GLY A 813 6.45 -19.99 -4.91
CA GLY A 813 5.47 -20.88 -5.52
C GLY A 813 4.19 -20.16 -5.92
N LEU A 814 3.38 -20.86 -6.71
CA LEU A 814 2.08 -20.37 -7.19
C LEU A 814 1.00 -20.48 -6.11
N ASP A 815 0.75 -21.72 -5.70
CA ASP A 815 -0.35 -22.10 -4.86
C ASP A 815 0.03 -23.33 -4.02
N ASP A 816 -0.77 -23.55 -3.00
CA ASP A 816 -0.52 -24.52 -1.96
C ASP A 816 -0.49 -25.98 -2.46
N SER A 817 -1.02 -26.29 -3.66
CA SER A 817 -1.15 -27.66 -4.20
C SER A 817 0.18 -28.37 -4.46
N ALA A 818 1.26 -27.60 -4.62
CA ALA A 818 2.54 -28.11 -5.09
C ALA A 818 3.74 -27.36 -4.50
N THR A 819 3.68 -27.06 -3.20
CA THR A 819 4.81 -26.48 -2.46
C THR A 819 5.95 -27.49 -2.28
N TRP A 820 7.19 -27.02 -2.42
CA TRP A 820 8.40 -27.82 -2.23
C TRP A 820 8.55 -28.35 -0.79
N TYR A 821 7.87 -27.75 0.19
CA TYR A 821 7.85 -28.23 1.56
C TYR A 821 7.24 -29.63 1.72
N ASP A 822 6.26 -29.99 0.89
CA ASP A 822 5.54 -31.26 1.05
C ASP A 822 6.37 -32.48 0.66
N VAL A 823 7.46 -32.24 -0.06
CA VAL A 823 8.39 -33.26 -0.52
C VAL A 823 9.69 -33.31 0.30
N LEU A 824 9.82 -32.42 1.29
CA LEU A 824 10.94 -32.47 2.23
C LEU A 824 10.84 -33.72 3.12
N PRO A 825 11.98 -34.32 3.53
CA PRO A 825 11.98 -35.44 4.46
C PRO A 825 11.21 -35.08 5.75
N PRO A 826 10.50 -36.03 6.41
CA PRO A 826 9.73 -35.75 7.63
C PRO A 826 10.54 -35.13 8.79
N ARG A 827 11.86 -35.34 8.78
CA ARG A 827 12.82 -34.72 9.72
C ARG A 827 13.09 -33.23 9.46
N MET A 828 12.62 -32.69 8.34
CA MET A 828 12.87 -31.33 7.83
C MET A 828 11.57 -30.56 7.54
N SER A 829 10.40 -31.21 7.64
CA SER A 829 9.10 -30.56 7.46
C SER A 829 8.05 -31.23 8.33
N THR A 830 7.24 -30.40 9.00
CA THR A 830 6.04 -30.82 9.74
C THR A 830 4.81 -30.46 8.91
N LYS A 831 3.97 -31.45 8.61
CA LYS A 831 2.76 -31.27 7.79
C LYS A 831 1.54 -30.96 8.68
N PRO A 832 0.50 -30.27 8.17
CA PRO A 832 0.42 -29.65 6.83
C PRO A 832 1.33 -28.41 6.71
N ASN A 833 1.82 -28.11 5.51
CA ASN A 833 2.70 -26.96 5.29
C ASN A 833 1.95 -25.69 4.87
N ALA A 834 1.04 -25.74 3.89
CA ALA A 834 0.24 -24.60 3.43
C ALA A 834 0.94 -23.22 3.45
N PRO A 835 2.13 -23.05 2.84
CA PRO A 835 2.97 -21.90 3.13
C PRO A 835 2.69 -20.68 2.26
N LEU A 836 1.87 -20.77 1.20
CA LEU A 836 1.77 -19.76 0.13
C LEU A 836 0.56 -18.83 0.28
N LEU A 837 0.37 -17.90 -0.67
CA LEU A 837 -0.71 -16.91 -0.63
C LEU A 837 -2.07 -17.45 -1.08
N PHE A 838 -2.08 -18.54 -1.85
CA PHE A 838 -3.29 -19.16 -2.41
C PHE A 838 -3.41 -20.61 -1.95
N ASP A 839 -4.65 -21.07 -1.77
CA ASP A 839 -4.94 -22.48 -1.47
C ASP A 839 -4.83 -23.38 -2.71
N GLU A 840 -5.13 -24.67 -2.56
CA GLU A 840 -5.03 -25.67 -3.64
C GLU A 840 -6.01 -25.42 -4.81
N ASP A 841 -7.09 -24.66 -4.56
CA ASP A 841 -8.11 -24.27 -5.55
C ASP A 841 -7.85 -22.83 -6.10
N ARG A 842 -6.64 -22.31 -5.84
CA ARG A 842 -6.19 -20.95 -6.20
C ARG A 842 -7.04 -19.82 -5.60
N GLN A 843 -7.68 -20.08 -4.46
CA GLN A 843 -8.39 -19.06 -3.70
C GLN A 843 -7.42 -18.30 -2.80
N ARG A 844 -7.64 -16.98 -2.65
CA ARG A 844 -6.81 -16.10 -1.81
C ARG A 844 -6.90 -16.52 -0.34
N LYS A 845 -5.77 -16.71 0.35
CA LYS A 845 -5.68 -17.00 1.80
C LYS A 845 -5.59 -15.71 2.62
N PRO A 846 -5.77 -15.73 3.95
CA PRO A 846 -5.42 -14.58 4.79
C PRO A 846 -3.99 -14.05 4.57
N ALA A 847 -3.05 -14.93 4.20
CA ALA A 847 -1.71 -14.57 3.73
C ALA A 847 -1.71 -13.58 2.56
N TYR A 848 -2.55 -13.80 1.53
CA TYR A 848 -2.71 -12.87 0.41
C TYR A 848 -3.09 -11.47 0.90
N TYR A 849 -4.09 -11.37 1.77
CA TYR A 849 -4.58 -10.10 2.28
C TYR A 849 -3.56 -9.39 3.16
N GLY A 850 -2.78 -10.14 3.96
CA GLY A 850 -1.67 -9.56 4.72
C GLY A 850 -0.61 -8.92 3.83
N VAL A 851 -0.27 -9.55 2.69
CA VAL A 851 0.65 -8.97 1.69
C VAL A 851 0.02 -7.76 1.01
N LEU A 852 -1.26 -7.82 0.62
CA LEU A 852 -1.97 -6.71 -0.01
C LEU A 852 -2.04 -5.48 0.92
N GLU A 853 -2.30 -5.68 2.21
CA GLU A 853 -2.31 -4.62 3.22
C GLU A 853 -0.91 -3.99 3.35
N ALA A 854 0.16 -4.80 3.41
CA ALA A 854 1.53 -4.31 3.49
C ALA A 854 1.95 -3.49 2.25
N LEU A 855 1.57 -3.94 1.05
CA LEU A 855 1.78 -3.22 -0.21
C LEU A 855 0.97 -1.92 -0.24
N THR A 856 -0.27 -1.95 0.24
CA THR A 856 -1.14 -0.76 0.31
C THR A 856 -0.56 0.28 1.25
N ALA A 857 -0.06 -0.15 2.41
CA ALA A 857 0.64 0.74 3.35
C ALA A 857 1.93 1.30 2.76
N ALA A 858 2.63 0.53 1.91
CA ALA A 858 3.80 1.03 1.17
C ALA A 858 3.42 2.06 0.10
N ALA A 859 2.33 1.85 -0.63
CA ALA A 859 1.82 2.79 -1.64
C ALA A 859 1.34 4.13 -1.07
N GLN A 860 1.06 4.19 0.24
CA GLN A 860 0.63 5.39 0.93
C GLN A 860 1.78 6.21 1.54
N ARG A 861 2.99 5.64 1.63
CA ARG A 861 4.20 6.33 2.10
C ARG A 861 4.86 7.08 0.95
#